data_AF-A0A4U0XUD0-F1
#
_entry.id   AF-A0A4U0XUD0-F1
#
_cell.length_a   1.000
_cell.length_b   1.000
_cell.length_c   1.000
_cell.angle_alpha   90.00
_cell.angle_beta   90.00
_cell.angle_gamma   90.00
#
_symmetry.space_group_name_H-M   'P 1'
#
loop_
_entity.id
_entity.type
_entity.pdbx_description
1 polymer ?
#
loop_
_entity_poly.entity_id
_entity_poly.type
_entity_poly.pdbx_seq_one_letter_code
_entity_poly.pdbx_strand_id
1 'polypeptide(L)'
;MPADRLLGTLLRSLQTYTDQQDTPRLLSTAASLLTTLTNPLNTTLLAAQLLTAPAIWDRPEGLQTCLQCVGVFHSAAIAVVKHEAEVRENGTPASMPGQVSTAPRLSPEDWVRAVVKGANDRSERWKHLLVLGGLLIGFDSSDYEGIYKGLRRTLEEALVKAANLALEGVETGDELGGHCIVLVLNHSFGLLSDYERAQLDYDRLLPVLIGSAFFSAEGFQSAYFLGIVDQDVAQVLDGKFGWSSKSTSYHQVERILSRPLVSSMGPLSRLIAHAVENVKDAWLIQMMMEDLAGFARTMTVQWRLNKLSEIEPSEEQILLHEDAVGNTLPKLWRVLKSAMFAIVIVLRGVMGRFIGDAVLAADGVAPVIVTQTLHTLRNLYFISSRLGSNSFSQYTFTYLTAIDVLTNYSLQADAFLKHIKPVELGQIPQHPLDRCLDLFFLNTAEHFTLVLSPQTNEDLLVAAATPYLAAGGNNRLLPIFEAAHSAMLAVISAPQSAELTAKHLPFYVDALFKVFPTNLSPRQFRLAFKTLLTVTTPPSPISASQPLLPSTLLELLHHSALTASAAPLRADPASPAPATDNVAAPPLSEQAVLVLTLLDVLPSIPVATLEEWLPLAAALVNAVPDAEMREHCQLRFWETLNAGHMDAERSQLCVAWWNSRGGREAVLYGREGGMEVAGEGQGQKRVWLVWSLKEEEEKKKKKKKKKRKKKNLEVGLLGSTPFRCQVVYNDLCRIAMKVATSNRSEITLEAWLPTNWTGRFLSTGNGGVSGCIQYEDLAYTAGLGFATVGANNGHNGTRGLAFYQNDDVVADFVYRSLHTGVVIGKQLTTKYYGQDYRKSYYLGCSTGGRQGLKSVQDFPDDFDGVVAGAPAIAFNNLTSWSGNFFQITGDNTSESFVSQQLWSVVHTEVTAVRQVFSDYYGVNGSLIYSRMQPGSELTASRLLYNGIPFIYTADWFKYAIYENPNHDPATQTIQDAAYAHQKNPFNVETWNGDLSAFQKRGGKLLHYHGLQDFLISSDNSPRYYNHVSTTMGLPSSDLDQFYRFFRISGMGHCYGGPGAWQIGQRTIGAAGNPSNAQNNILLRMVEWVENGAAPETVTGTKFVNDTASLGVQFIRNHCKYPKRNVCVDPVNQVDPSAWKCV
;
A
#
# COMPACT_ATOMS: atom_id res chain seq x y z
N MET A 1 43.49 30.64 25.21
CA MET A 1 44.51 29.78 25.88
C MET A 1 44.90 28.67 24.90
N PRO A 2 46.16 28.16 24.90
CA PRO A 2 46.52 27.01 24.08
C PRO A 2 45.58 25.83 24.40
N ALA A 3 45.06 25.13 23.39
CA ALA A 3 44.12 24.02 23.55
C ALA A 3 44.65 22.95 24.54
N ASP A 4 45.96 22.72 24.57
CA ASP A 4 46.61 21.78 25.48
C ASP A 4 46.53 22.18 26.96
N ARG A 5 46.53 23.49 27.29
CA ARG A 5 46.34 23.95 28.69
C ARG A 5 44.89 23.79 29.14
N LEU A 6 43.93 23.90 28.23
CA LEU A 6 42.52 23.66 28.52
C LEU A 6 42.23 22.17 28.71
N LEU A 7 42.87 21.31 27.90
CA LEU A 7 42.81 19.86 28.05
C LEU A 7 43.29 19.41 29.44
N GLY A 8 44.45 19.90 29.91
CA GLY A 8 44.95 19.54 31.24
C GLY A 8 44.07 20.01 32.41
N THR A 9 43.27 21.06 32.21
CA THR A 9 42.27 21.51 33.20
C THR A 9 41.03 20.63 33.16
N LEU A 10 40.49 20.35 31.96
CA LEU A 10 39.34 19.47 31.79
C LEU A 10 39.63 18.05 32.30
N LEU A 11 40.79 17.48 31.98
CA LEU A 11 41.17 16.14 32.44
C LEU A 11 41.23 16.05 33.97
N ARG A 12 41.72 17.10 34.65
CA ARG A 12 41.67 17.16 36.12
C ARG A 12 40.24 17.24 36.63
N SER A 13 39.39 18.05 36.01
CA SER A 13 37.97 18.15 36.37
C SER A 13 37.20 16.84 36.13
N LEU A 14 37.50 16.09 35.08
CA LEU A 14 36.90 14.77 34.78
C LEU A 14 37.35 13.68 35.77
N GLN A 15 38.53 13.84 36.39
CA GLN A 15 39.10 12.91 37.37
C GLN A 15 38.70 13.25 38.82
N THR A 16 38.23 14.46 39.09
CA THR A 16 37.73 14.87 40.40
C THR A 16 36.23 14.61 40.53
N TYR A 17 35.76 14.27 41.74
CA TYR A 17 34.34 14.20 42.04
C TYR A 17 33.72 15.61 41.95
N THR A 18 32.78 15.80 41.01
CA THR A 18 32.05 17.06 40.82
C THR A 18 30.57 16.88 41.12
N ASP A 19 29.90 17.93 41.61
CA ASP A 19 28.43 17.92 41.70
C ASP A 19 27.82 17.71 40.30
N GLN A 20 26.73 16.92 40.22
CA GLN A 20 26.10 16.51 38.96
C GLN A 20 25.70 17.68 38.04
N GLN A 21 25.51 18.89 38.59
CA GLN A 21 25.22 20.11 37.84
C GLN A 21 26.36 20.56 36.90
N ASP A 22 27.59 20.10 37.14
CA ASP A 22 28.76 20.45 36.31
C ASP A 22 28.92 19.56 35.07
N THR A 23 28.27 18.39 35.02
CA THR A 23 28.41 17.40 33.93
C THR A 23 28.13 17.98 32.54
N PRO A 24 27.02 18.74 32.30
CA PRO A 24 26.76 19.33 30.99
C PRO A 24 27.83 20.35 30.56
N ARG A 25 28.40 21.09 31.53
CA ARG A 25 29.47 22.06 31.28
C ARG A 25 30.78 21.36 30.89
N LEU A 26 31.11 20.25 31.56
CA LEU A 26 32.28 19.42 31.25
C LEU A 26 32.15 18.80 29.85
N LEU A 27 30.98 18.24 29.52
CA LEU A 27 30.69 17.64 28.22
C LEU A 27 30.73 18.67 27.07
N SER A 28 30.18 19.88 27.28
CA SER A 28 30.26 20.98 26.31
C SER A 28 31.71 21.43 26.06
N THR A 29 32.51 21.52 27.12
CA THR A 29 33.95 21.82 27.02
C THR A 29 34.68 20.72 26.26
N ALA A 30 34.34 19.46 26.51
CA ALA A 30 34.92 18.31 25.81
C ALA A 30 34.58 18.31 24.32
N ALA A 31 33.33 18.60 23.94
CA ALA A 31 32.91 18.71 22.54
C ALA A 31 33.73 19.78 21.80
N SER A 32 33.94 20.94 22.42
CA SER A 32 34.78 22.01 21.85
C SER A 32 36.25 21.59 21.70
N LEU A 33 36.83 20.93 22.71
CA LEU A 33 38.21 20.45 22.64
C LEU A 33 38.41 19.35 21.61
N LEU A 34 37.47 18.41 21.48
CA LEU A 34 37.53 17.36 20.45
C LEU A 34 37.67 17.95 19.03
N THR A 35 37.13 19.14 18.76
CA THR A 35 37.23 19.81 17.45
C THR A 35 38.50 20.64 17.24
N THR A 36 39.21 21.00 18.32
CA THR A 36 40.34 21.94 18.27
C THR A 36 41.71 21.31 18.52
N LEU A 37 41.74 20.08 19.07
CA LEU A 37 42.97 19.33 19.29
C LEU A 37 43.61 18.90 17.96
N THR A 38 44.90 19.17 17.82
CA THR A 38 45.69 18.83 16.62
C THR A 38 46.53 17.57 16.77
N ASN A 39 46.73 17.08 18.00
CA ASN A 39 47.49 15.86 18.29
C ASN A 39 46.54 14.65 18.44
N PRO A 40 46.69 13.57 17.64
CA PRO A 40 45.78 12.43 17.67
C PRO A 40 45.83 11.66 19.01
N LEU A 41 46.96 11.69 19.72
CA LEU A 41 47.08 11.08 21.06
C LEU A 41 46.24 11.84 22.09
N ASN A 42 46.19 13.17 22.00
CA ASN A 42 45.38 14.01 22.90
C ASN A 42 43.88 13.78 22.64
N THR A 43 43.49 13.64 21.37
CA THR A 43 42.11 13.29 20.98
C THR A 43 41.73 11.90 21.50
N THR A 44 42.62 10.91 21.35
CA THR A 44 42.42 9.53 21.86
C THR A 44 42.26 9.53 23.39
N LEU A 45 43.12 10.29 24.09
CA LEU A 45 43.09 10.40 25.55
C LEU A 45 41.79 11.05 26.04
N LEU A 46 41.34 12.14 25.41
CA LEU A 46 40.10 12.81 25.77
C LEU A 46 38.89 11.90 25.53
N ALA A 47 38.83 11.22 24.38
CA ALA A 47 37.76 10.27 24.08
C ALA A 47 37.72 9.11 25.10
N ALA A 48 38.87 8.54 25.47
CA ALA A 48 38.94 7.49 26.50
C ALA A 48 38.47 7.99 27.87
N GLN A 49 38.90 9.18 28.29
CA GLN A 49 38.50 9.76 29.58
C GLN A 49 37.00 10.07 29.63
N LEU A 50 36.36 10.49 28.53
CA LEU A 50 34.91 10.66 28.48
C LEU A 50 34.13 9.36 28.76
N LEU A 51 34.70 8.20 28.41
CA LEU A 51 34.06 6.90 28.65
C LEU A 51 34.37 6.29 30.03
N THR A 52 35.42 6.78 30.71
CA THR A 52 35.87 6.21 31.99
C THR A 52 35.85 7.18 33.17
N ALA A 53 35.54 8.46 32.94
CA ALA A 53 35.61 9.50 33.97
C ALA A 53 34.61 9.26 35.11
N PRO A 54 35.07 9.21 36.38
CA PRO A 54 34.21 9.10 37.55
C PRO A 54 33.18 10.23 37.63
N ALA A 55 33.57 11.45 37.23
CA ALA A 55 32.69 12.62 37.21
C ALA A 55 31.42 12.44 36.34
N ILE A 56 31.45 11.53 35.37
CA ILE A 56 30.33 11.23 34.47
C ILE A 56 29.62 9.94 34.89
N TRP A 57 30.38 8.90 35.24
CA TRP A 57 29.86 7.52 35.33
C TRP A 57 29.67 6.99 36.75
N ASP A 58 30.11 7.68 37.81
CA ASP A 58 29.87 7.22 39.19
C ASP A 58 28.40 7.36 39.62
N ARG A 59 27.69 8.38 39.11
CA ARG A 59 26.26 8.64 39.36
C ARG A 59 25.56 9.16 38.10
N PRO A 60 25.36 8.32 37.07
CA PRO A 60 24.73 8.75 35.82
C PRO A 60 23.24 9.07 36.04
N GLU A 61 22.73 10.08 35.34
CA GLU A 61 21.29 10.39 35.26
C GLU A 61 20.60 9.48 34.22
N GLY A 62 20.75 8.16 34.41
CA GLY A 62 20.20 7.15 33.52
C GLY A 62 20.59 7.36 32.05
N LEU A 63 19.61 7.25 31.15
CA LEU A 63 19.83 7.43 29.71
C LEU A 63 20.14 8.86 29.30
N GLN A 64 19.87 9.87 30.14
CA GLN A 64 20.17 11.25 29.81
C GLN A 64 21.68 11.48 29.69
N THR A 65 22.47 10.87 30.59
CA THR A 65 23.95 10.90 30.51
C THR A 65 24.45 10.23 29.23
N CYS A 66 23.85 9.11 28.82
CA CYS A 66 24.17 8.42 27.57
C CYS A 66 23.88 9.32 26.35
N LEU A 67 22.69 9.92 26.30
CA LEU A 67 22.28 10.80 25.21
C LEU A 67 23.18 12.04 25.09
N GLN A 68 23.56 12.64 26.22
CA GLN A 68 24.50 13.76 26.26
C GLN A 68 25.88 13.35 25.74
N CYS A 69 26.38 12.16 26.10
CA CYS A 69 27.65 11.63 25.59
C CYS A 69 27.61 11.39 24.07
N VAL A 70 26.53 10.80 23.54
CA VAL A 70 26.31 10.69 22.09
C VAL A 70 26.34 12.07 21.43
N GLY A 71 25.66 13.05 22.05
CA GLY A 71 25.62 14.43 21.60
C GLY A 71 26.99 15.11 21.51
N VAL A 72 27.95 14.78 22.40
CA VAL A 72 29.33 15.30 22.35
C VAL A 72 30.05 14.84 21.09
N PHE A 73 30.04 13.53 20.80
CA PHE A 73 30.69 12.97 19.62
C PHE A 73 29.99 13.38 18.32
N HIS A 74 28.66 13.45 18.34
CA HIS A 74 27.85 13.95 17.23
C HIS A 74 28.19 15.41 16.87
N SER A 75 28.20 16.30 17.87
CA SER A 75 28.50 17.72 17.66
C SER A 75 29.94 17.92 17.17
N ALA A 76 30.88 17.15 17.71
CA ALA A 76 32.27 17.22 17.29
C ALA A 76 32.46 16.72 15.85
N ALA A 77 31.79 15.64 15.44
CA ALA A 77 31.81 15.12 14.08
C ALA A 77 31.26 16.15 13.07
N ILE A 78 30.10 16.76 13.36
CA ILE A 78 29.53 17.82 12.49
C ILE A 78 30.50 18.99 12.32
N ALA A 79 31.12 19.44 13.40
CA ALA A 79 32.06 20.56 13.36
C ALA A 79 33.32 20.25 12.53
N VAL A 80 33.83 19.01 12.61
CA VAL A 80 34.97 18.55 11.80
C VAL A 80 34.60 18.50 10.31
N VAL A 81 33.43 17.95 9.96
CA VAL A 81 32.95 17.87 8.58
C VAL A 81 32.71 19.27 7.99
N LYS A 82 32.03 20.16 8.72
CA LYS A 82 31.75 21.52 8.28
C LYS A 82 33.03 22.31 8.01
N HIS A 83 34.06 22.13 8.84
CA HIS A 83 35.33 22.82 8.65
C HIS A 83 36.08 22.35 7.38
N GLU A 84 36.11 21.04 7.08
CA GLU A 84 36.73 20.57 5.83
C GLU A 84 35.99 21.10 4.59
N ALA A 85 34.65 21.21 4.66
CA ALA A 85 33.85 21.81 3.61
C ALA A 85 34.20 23.29 3.35
N GLU A 86 34.30 24.09 4.42
CA GLU A 86 34.68 25.52 4.35
C GLU A 86 36.08 25.71 3.76
N VAL A 87 37.02 24.81 4.06
CA VAL A 87 38.39 24.83 3.50
C VAL A 87 38.40 24.47 2.01
N ARG A 88 37.50 23.58 1.56
CA ARG A 88 37.38 23.21 0.13
C ARG A 88 36.71 24.29 -0.72
N GLU A 89 35.65 24.93 -0.23
CA GLU A 89 34.90 25.93 -1.02
C GLU A 89 35.67 27.24 -1.20
N ASN A 90 36.40 27.70 -0.19
CA ASN A 90 37.08 28.99 -0.23
C ASN A 90 38.52 28.94 -0.78
N GLY A 91 39.07 27.74 -1.01
CA GLY A 91 40.50 27.55 -1.25
C GLY A 91 41.35 27.96 -0.05
N THR A 92 42.54 27.38 0.11
CA THR A 92 43.48 27.83 1.16
C THR A 92 43.80 29.31 0.97
N PRO A 93 43.58 30.19 1.97
CA PRO A 93 43.98 31.58 1.86
C PRO A 93 45.47 31.66 1.56
N ALA A 94 45.85 32.40 0.52
CA ALA A 94 47.25 32.70 0.25
C ALA A 94 47.85 33.37 1.50
N SER A 95 48.84 32.70 2.10
CA SER A 95 49.63 33.26 3.20
C SER A 95 50.26 34.57 2.73
N MET A 96 49.86 35.67 3.36
CA MET A 96 50.61 36.93 3.28
C MET A 96 51.97 36.72 3.98
N PRO A 97 53.07 37.31 3.48
CA PRO A 97 54.39 37.14 4.08
C PRO A 97 54.40 37.74 5.49
N GLY A 98 54.51 36.88 6.52
CA GLY A 98 54.66 37.32 7.93
C GLY A 98 53.65 36.76 8.93
N GLN A 99 52.63 35.99 8.51
CA GLN A 99 51.75 35.29 9.45
C GLN A 99 52.24 33.85 9.70
N VAL A 100 52.44 33.52 10.98
CA VAL A 100 52.74 32.15 11.43
C VAL A 100 51.60 31.22 11.01
N SER A 101 51.93 30.24 10.18
CA SER A 101 51.01 29.19 9.74
C SER A 101 50.40 28.47 10.95
N THR A 102 49.08 28.58 11.15
CA THR A 102 48.36 27.77 12.13
C THR A 102 48.56 26.31 11.79
N ALA A 103 49.09 25.52 12.74
CA ALA A 103 49.41 24.10 12.55
C ALA A 103 48.30 23.31 11.82
N PRO A 104 48.65 22.34 10.95
CA PRO A 104 47.66 21.55 10.24
C PRO A 104 46.78 20.78 11.23
N ARG A 105 45.46 20.97 11.15
CA ARG A 105 44.47 20.16 11.89
C ARG A 105 44.47 18.73 11.35
N LEU A 106 44.00 17.79 12.16
CA LEU A 106 43.85 16.38 11.76
C LEU A 106 42.86 16.26 10.59
N SER A 107 43.16 15.38 9.64
CA SER A 107 42.18 14.96 8.64
C SER A 107 40.98 14.28 9.34
N PRO A 108 39.76 14.33 8.80
CA PRO A 108 38.63 13.66 9.45
C PRO A 108 38.82 12.16 9.61
N GLU A 109 39.53 11.49 8.71
CA GLU A 109 39.85 10.06 8.85
C GLU A 109 40.80 9.81 10.04
N ASP A 110 41.86 10.61 10.19
CA ASP A 110 42.78 10.50 11.32
C ASP A 110 42.12 10.89 12.65
N TRP A 111 41.23 11.89 12.60
CA TRP A 111 40.43 12.30 13.74
C TRP A 111 39.46 11.20 14.19
N VAL A 112 38.68 10.62 13.27
CA VAL A 112 37.78 9.49 13.58
C VAL A 112 38.57 8.31 14.13
N ARG A 113 39.70 7.96 13.51
CA ARG A 113 40.57 6.89 14.01
C ARG A 113 41.07 7.17 15.42
N ALA A 114 41.44 8.42 15.73
CA ALA A 114 41.88 8.80 17.07
C ALA A 114 40.73 8.73 18.09
N VAL A 115 39.53 9.21 17.74
CA VAL A 115 38.35 9.14 18.62
C VAL A 115 37.95 7.69 18.89
N VAL A 116 37.86 6.86 17.85
CA VAL A 116 37.50 5.43 17.96
C VAL A 116 38.53 4.67 18.79
N LYS A 117 39.84 4.96 18.68
CA LYS A 117 40.88 4.38 19.55
C LYS A 117 40.70 4.71 21.04
N GLY A 118 39.95 5.76 21.37
CA GLY A 118 39.59 6.10 22.75
C GLY A 118 38.65 5.07 23.38
N ALA A 119 37.81 4.40 22.57
CA ALA A 119 36.97 3.28 22.97
C ALA A 119 37.83 2.00 23.03
N ASN A 120 38.52 1.82 24.15
CA ASN A 120 39.43 0.70 24.39
C ASN A 120 38.97 -0.16 25.58
N ASP A 121 39.76 -1.19 25.90
CA ASP A 121 39.47 -2.21 26.94
C ASP A 121 39.32 -1.64 28.37
N ARG A 122 39.61 -0.34 28.59
CA ARG A 122 39.36 0.32 29.88
C ARG A 122 37.92 0.79 30.05
N SER A 123 37.12 0.74 29.00
CA SER A 123 35.70 1.13 29.00
C SER A 123 34.84 -0.06 28.62
N GLU A 124 33.66 -0.16 29.25
CA GLU A 124 32.68 -1.22 28.96
C GLU A 124 32.22 -1.17 27.51
N ARG A 125 31.93 -2.35 26.94
CA ARG A 125 31.62 -2.50 25.51
C ARG A 125 30.43 -1.67 25.05
N TRP A 126 29.39 -1.55 25.88
CA TRP A 126 28.22 -0.73 25.55
C TRP A 126 28.57 0.77 25.46
N LYS A 127 29.60 1.26 26.16
CA LYS A 127 30.06 2.66 26.05
C LYS A 127 30.73 2.94 24.71
N HIS A 128 31.24 1.92 24.03
CA HIS A 128 31.79 2.08 22.67
C HIS A 128 30.69 2.47 21.67
N LEU A 129 29.45 2.03 21.90
CA LEU A 129 28.29 2.43 21.10
C LEU A 129 28.01 3.93 21.16
N LEU A 130 28.28 4.58 22.30
CA LEU A 130 28.09 6.03 22.44
C LEU A 130 28.97 6.80 21.47
N VAL A 131 30.22 6.35 21.30
CA VAL A 131 31.19 6.93 20.37
C VAL A 131 30.78 6.63 18.94
N LEU A 132 30.59 5.36 18.61
CA LEU A 132 30.32 4.90 17.24
C LEU A 132 28.99 5.45 16.71
N GLY A 133 27.94 5.44 17.55
CA GLY A 133 26.64 6.01 17.23
C GLY A 133 26.70 7.53 17.06
N GLY A 134 27.38 8.24 17.97
CA GLY A 134 27.56 9.69 17.87
C GLY A 134 28.31 10.10 16.60
N LEU A 135 29.38 9.39 16.26
CA LEU A 135 30.12 9.60 15.02
C LEU A 135 29.23 9.32 13.79
N LEU A 136 28.60 8.14 13.71
CA LEU A 136 27.77 7.75 12.58
C LEU A 136 26.64 8.76 12.31
N ILE A 137 25.94 9.20 13.35
CA ILE A 137 24.88 10.22 13.25
C ILE A 137 25.47 11.58 12.81
N GLY A 138 26.66 11.95 13.30
CA GLY A 138 27.31 13.21 12.91
C GLY A 138 27.78 13.27 11.47
N PHE A 139 28.18 12.14 10.88
CA PHE A 139 28.63 12.04 9.49
C PHE A 139 27.48 11.88 8.46
N ASP A 140 26.24 11.70 8.89
CA ASP A 140 25.07 11.49 8.02
C ASP A 140 24.45 12.79 7.45
N SER A 141 25.07 13.96 7.66
CA SER A 141 24.54 15.20 7.10
C SER A 141 24.52 15.20 5.56
N SER A 142 23.34 15.44 4.98
CA SER A 142 22.97 15.26 3.57
C SER A 142 23.81 16.06 2.56
N ASP A 143 24.61 17.03 3.00
CA ASP A 143 25.46 17.85 2.15
C ASP A 143 26.79 17.16 1.77
N TYR A 144 27.15 16.03 2.41
CA TYR A 144 28.52 15.47 2.32
C TYR A 144 28.61 13.96 1.99
N GLU A 145 27.51 13.29 1.61
CA GLU A 145 27.41 11.83 1.35
C GLU A 145 28.42 11.26 0.33
N GLY A 146 28.99 12.10 -0.54
CA GLY A 146 29.95 11.67 -1.56
C GLY A 146 31.36 11.38 -1.03
N ILE A 147 31.77 12.04 0.06
CA ILE A 147 33.20 12.26 0.38
C ILE A 147 33.77 11.19 1.32
N TYR A 148 32.96 10.59 2.21
CA TYR A 148 33.43 9.68 3.28
C TYR A 148 32.81 8.28 3.23
N LYS A 149 32.44 7.78 2.04
CA LYS A 149 31.73 6.49 1.88
C LYS A 149 32.48 5.30 2.51
N GLY A 150 33.81 5.25 2.40
CA GLY A 150 34.62 4.17 3.00
C GLY A 150 34.64 4.22 4.52
N LEU A 151 34.76 5.42 5.10
CA LEU A 151 34.74 5.65 6.54
C LEU A 151 33.37 5.33 7.15
N ARG A 152 32.29 5.75 6.48
CA ARG A 152 30.91 5.45 6.88
C ARG A 152 30.67 3.94 6.99
N ARG A 153 31.04 3.17 5.95
CA ARG A 153 30.90 1.71 5.96
C ARG A 153 31.65 1.07 7.13
N THR A 154 32.87 1.55 7.41
CA THR A 154 33.69 1.04 8.53
C THR A 154 33.03 1.35 9.88
N LEU A 155 32.40 2.53 10.03
CA LEU A 155 31.66 2.92 11.23
C LEU A 155 30.37 2.09 11.42
N GLU A 156 29.63 1.81 10.34
CA GLU A 156 28.45 0.93 10.38
C GLU A 156 28.83 -0.48 10.86
N GLU A 157 29.84 -1.09 10.25
CA GLU A 157 30.36 -2.42 10.63
C GLU A 157 30.85 -2.44 12.09
N ALA A 158 31.58 -1.39 12.50
CA ALA A 158 32.08 -1.28 13.87
C ALA A 158 30.94 -1.14 14.89
N LEU A 159 29.90 -0.36 14.57
CA LEU A 159 28.74 -0.16 15.43
C LEU A 159 27.98 -1.47 15.65
N VAL A 160 27.74 -2.25 14.58
CA VAL A 160 27.04 -3.54 14.67
C VAL A 160 27.85 -4.56 15.45
N LYS A 161 29.16 -4.67 15.19
CA LYS A 161 30.05 -5.55 15.97
C LYS A 161 30.06 -5.16 17.45
N ALA A 162 30.18 -3.88 17.76
CA ALA A 162 30.14 -3.39 19.14
C ALA A 162 28.79 -3.69 19.79
N ALA A 163 27.67 -3.61 19.04
CA ALA A 163 26.34 -3.89 19.57
C ALA A 163 26.19 -5.37 19.95
N ASN A 164 26.60 -6.28 19.06
CA ASN A 164 26.56 -7.72 19.34
C ASN A 164 27.46 -8.09 20.53
N LEU A 165 28.68 -7.56 20.58
CA LEU A 165 29.60 -7.81 21.70
C LEU A 165 29.14 -7.19 23.02
N ALA A 166 28.36 -6.12 22.98
CA ALA A 166 27.75 -5.52 24.16
C ALA A 166 26.54 -6.34 24.64
N LEU A 167 25.73 -6.87 23.72
CA LEU A 167 24.59 -7.75 24.04
C LEU A 167 25.01 -9.03 24.75
N GLU A 168 26.21 -9.58 24.47
CA GLU A 168 26.79 -10.70 25.23
C GLU A 168 26.96 -10.38 26.73
N GLY A 169 27.24 -9.11 27.07
CA GLY A 169 27.50 -8.68 28.44
C GLY A 169 26.26 -8.24 29.22
N VAL A 170 25.10 -8.08 28.58
CA VAL A 170 23.87 -7.61 29.25
C VAL A 170 23.32 -8.64 30.25
N GLU A 171 23.66 -9.92 30.10
CA GLU A 171 23.27 -11.00 31.00
C GLU A 171 23.81 -10.82 32.44
N THR A 172 24.81 -9.95 32.68
CA THR A 172 25.49 -9.80 33.98
C THR A 172 24.94 -8.71 34.91
N GLY A 173 23.71 -8.21 34.69
CA GLY A 173 23.03 -7.29 35.63
C GLY A 173 23.34 -5.80 35.46
N ASP A 174 23.94 -5.40 34.34
CA ASP A 174 24.15 -3.98 33.98
C ASP A 174 22.91 -3.42 33.24
N GLU A 175 21.93 -2.96 34.02
CA GLU A 175 20.68 -2.39 33.48
C GLU A 175 20.93 -1.16 32.60
N LEU A 176 21.92 -0.33 32.91
CA LEU A 176 22.23 0.88 32.14
C LEU A 176 22.81 0.53 30.76
N GLY A 177 23.68 -0.48 30.69
CA GLY A 177 24.26 -0.97 29.45
C GLY A 177 23.21 -1.45 28.45
N GLY A 178 22.22 -2.24 28.91
CA GLY A 178 21.11 -2.70 28.09
C GLY A 178 20.28 -1.54 27.51
N HIS A 179 19.89 -0.59 28.36
CA HIS A 179 19.16 0.60 27.92
C HIS A 179 19.97 1.45 26.92
N CYS A 180 21.29 1.54 27.11
CA CYS A 180 22.17 2.31 26.24
C CYS A 180 22.22 1.71 24.82
N ILE A 181 22.31 0.38 24.71
CA ILE A 181 22.26 -0.32 23.42
C ILE A 181 20.99 0.06 22.67
N VAL A 182 19.84 0.01 23.35
CA VAL A 182 18.53 0.38 22.78
C VAL A 182 18.51 1.83 22.34
N LEU A 183 18.99 2.76 23.17
CA LEU A 183 19.05 4.18 22.86
C LEU A 183 19.88 4.44 21.59
N VAL A 184 21.11 3.92 21.54
CA VAL A 184 22.01 4.16 20.41
C VAL A 184 21.45 3.55 19.13
N LEU A 185 21.01 2.28 19.17
CA LEU A 185 20.41 1.63 18.00
C LEU A 185 19.15 2.38 17.53
N ASN A 186 18.28 2.83 18.43
CA ASN A 186 17.08 3.57 18.03
C ASN A 186 17.39 4.83 17.19
N HIS A 187 18.49 5.52 17.50
CA HIS A 187 18.91 6.72 16.78
C HIS A 187 19.79 6.44 15.55
N SER A 188 20.46 5.29 15.48
CA SER A 188 21.42 4.97 14.41
C SER A 188 20.92 3.90 13.43
N PHE A 189 19.88 3.13 13.76
CA PHE A 189 19.39 2.00 12.96
C PHE A 189 18.96 2.41 11.55
N GLY A 190 18.37 3.60 11.41
CA GLY A 190 18.01 4.18 10.11
C GLY A 190 19.20 4.44 9.19
N LEU A 191 20.41 4.59 9.76
CA LEU A 191 21.64 4.93 9.06
C LEU A 191 22.41 3.71 8.57
N LEU A 192 22.15 2.54 9.16
CA LEU A 192 22.77 1.27 8.80
C LEU A 192 22.26 0.78 7.45
N SER A 193 23.17 0.28 6.61
CA SER A 193 22.81 -0.47 5.41
C SER A 193 22.10 -1.78 5.73
N ASP A 194 21.28 -2.28 4.80
CA ASP A 194 20.52 -3.53 5.02
C ASP A 194 21.43 -4.74 5.26
N TYR A 195 22.64 -4.73 4.70
CA TYR A 195 23.65 -5.76 4.96
C TYR A 195 24.08 -5.76 6.43
N GLU A 196 24.41 -4.59 6.99
CA GLU A 196 24.86 -4.48 8.38
C GLU A 196 23.71 -4.70 9.37
N ARG A 197 22.48 -4.27 9.04
CA ARG A 197 21.29 -4.60 9.84
C ARG A 197 21.15 -6.13 10.00
N ALA A 198 21.31 -6.88 8.92
CA ALA A 198 21.22 -8.34 8.94
C ALA A 198 22.30 -9.04 9.79
N GLN A 199 23.37 -8.34 10.19
CA GLN A 199 24.42 -8.88 11.06
C GLN A 199 24.13 -8.70 12.56
N LEU A 200 23.08 -7.95 12.94
CA LEU A 200 22.70 -7.82 14.35
C LEU A 200 22.17 -9.15 14.92
N ASP A 201 22.53 -9.45 16.17
CA ASP A 201 21.99 -10.59 16.90
C ASP A 201 20.59 -10.25 17.44
N TYR A 202 19.58 -10.50 16.61
CA TYR A 202 18.19 -10.22 16.96
C TYR A 202 17.64 -11.11 18.08
N ASP A 203 18.17 -12.33 18.26
CA ASP A 203 17.73 -13.25 19.31
C ASP A 203 18.09 -12.69 20.69
N ARG A 204 19.28 -12.08 20.83
CA ARG A 204 19.68 -11.37 22.05
C ARG A 204 19.08 -9.98 22.17
N LEU A 205 18.87 -9.29 21.04
CA LEU A 205 18.41 -7.90 21.02
C LEU A 205 16.92 -7.77 21.37
N LEU A 206 16.05 -8.67 20.87
CA LEU A 206 14.60 -8.55 21.04
C LEU A 206 14.18 -8.49 22.53
N PRO A 207 14.65 -9.39 23.44
CA PRO A 207 14.33 -9.30 24.86
C PRO A 207 14.78 -7.99 25.51
N VAL A 208 15.97 -7.48 25.15
CA VAL A 208 16.51 -6.22 25.68
C VAL A 208 15.65 -5.03 25.23
N LEU A 209 15.20 -5.02 23.97
CA LEU A 209 14.32 -3.97 23.44
C LEU A 209 12.97 -3.94 24.18
N ILE A 210 12.35 -5.11 24.38
CA ILE A 210 11.05 -5.23 25.05
C ILE A 210 11.16 -4.85 26.53
N GLY A 211 12.16 -5.39 27.23
CA GLY A 211 12.46 -5.04 28.62
C GLY A 211 12.65 -3.54 28.83
N SER A 212 13.48 -2.92 27.98
CA SER A 212 13.79 -1.49 28.02
C SER A 212 12.59 -0.59 27.72
N ALA A 213 11.74 -0.98 26.76
CA ALA A 213 10.64 -0.15 26.31
C ALA A 213 9.44 -0.19 27.27
N PHE A 214 9.06 -1.37 27.77
CA PHE A 214 7.79 -1.56 28.47
C PHE A 214 7.94 -1.72 29.99
N PHE A 215 9.01 -2.37 30.46
CA PHE A 215 9.12 -2.80 31.85
C PHE A 215 10.09 -1.95 32.68
N SER A 216 11.08 -1.33 32.05
CA SER A 216 12.11 -0.60 32.78
C SER A 216 11.68 0.79 33.28
N ALA A 217 12.51 1.35 34.16
CA ALA A 217 12.38 2.72 34.66
C ALA A 217 12.60 3.81 33.58
N GLU A 218 13.22 3.46 32.45
CA GLU A 218 13.46 4.34 31.30
C GLU A 218 12.33 4.24 30.25
N GLY A 219 11.56 3.15 30.28
CA GLY A 219 10.39 2.91 29.45
C GLY A 219 9.07 3.29 30.14
N PHE A 220 8.05 2.44 29.97
CA PHE A 220 6.69 2.64 30.53
C PHE A 220 6.48 2.10 31.96
N GLN A 221 7.51 1.65 32.67
CA GLN A 221 7.44 1.20 34.07
C GLN A 221 6.30 0.19 34.35
N SER A 222 6.10 -0.77 33.45
CA SER A 222 5.07 -1.80 33.57
C SER A 222 3.65 -1.23 33.76
N ALA A 223 3.41 0.00 33.32
CA ALA A 223 2.16 0.75 33.47
C ALA A 223 1.72 1.08 34.92
N TYR A 224 2.55 0.84 35.93
CA TYR A 224 2.20 1.11 37.35
C TYR A 224 2.00 2.60 37.68
N PHE A 225 2.49 3.50 36.82
CA PHE A 225 2.27 4.94 37.00
C PHE A 225 0.78 5.32 36.99
N LEU A 226 -0.09 4.51 36.37
CA LEU A 226 -1.54 4.75 36.34
C LEU A 226 -2.20 4.63 37.71
N GLY A 227 -1.72 3.72 38.56
CA GLY A 227 -2.23 3.57 39.94
C GLY A 227 -1.87 4.77 40.82
N ILE A 228 -0.72 5.41 40.54
CA ILE A 228 -0.29 6.62 41.27
C ILE A 228 -1.17 7.82 40.90
N VAL A 229 -1.63 7.91 39.65
CA VAL A 229 -2.56 8.97 39.22
C VAL A 229 -3.84 8.97 40.06
N ASP A 230 -4.36 7.80 40.44
CA ASP A 230 -5.60 7.73 41.23
C ASP A 230 -5.48 8.42 42.61
N GLN A 231 -4.29 8.42 43.22
CA GLN A 231 -4.06 9.00 44.54
C GLN A 231 -4.29 10.52 44.56
N ASP A 232 -4.02 11.20 43.45
CA ASP A 232 -4.16 12.65 43.32
C ASP A 232 -5.47 13.06 42.61
N VAL A 233 -6.26 12.09 42.12
CA VAL A 233 -7.60 12.33 41.57
C VAL A 233 -8.61 12.34 42.72
N ALA A 234 -9.16 13.52 43.02
CA ALA A 234 -10.11 13.73 44.11
C ALA A 234 -11.27 14.65 43.69
N GLN A 235 -12.39 14.55 44.39
CA GLN A 235 -13.52 15.47 44.19
C GLN A 235 -13.21 16.86 44.77
N VAL A 236 -13.45 17.90 43.97
CA VAL A 236 -13.32 19.31 44.35
C VAL A 236 -14.69 19.83 44.82
N LEU A 237 -14.74 21.03 45.43
CA LEU A 237 -15.93 21.64 46.09
C LEU A 237 -17.24 21.65 45.25
N ASP A 238 -17.17 21.51 43.93
CA ASP A 238 -18.33 21.48 43.02
C ASP A 238 -18.79 20.06 42.64
N GLY A 239 -18.30 19.01 43.30
CA GLY A 239 -18.61 17.61 42.99
C GLY A 239 -17.92 17.06 41.73
N LYS A 240 -17.12 17.90 41.04
CA LYS A 240 -16.28 17.51 39.90
C LYS A 240 -14.99 16.85 40.37
N PHE A 241 -14.47 15.91 39.58
CA PHE A 241 -13.15 15.33 39.80
C PHE A 241 -12.05 16.27 39.30
N GLY A 242 -11.10 16.58 40.18
CA GLY A 242 -9.92 17.38 39.88
C GLY A 242 -8.66 16.52 39.90
N TRP A 243 -7.74 16.85 38.99
CA TRP A 243 -6.37 16.33 38.98
C TRP A 243 -5.43 17.49 38.66
N SER A 244 -4.73 17.99 39.69
CA SER A 244 -3.98 19.25 39.60
C SER A 244 -2.67 19.11 38.83
N SER A 245 -2.33 20.12 38.03
CA SER A 245 -1.03 20.21 37.35
C SER A 245 0.19 20.36 38.28
N LYS A 246 -0.03 20.53 39.59
CA LYS A 246 1.04 20.59 40.62
C LYS A 246 1.21 19.27 41.39
N SER A 247 0.43 18.25 41.04
CA SER A 247 0.43 16.97 41.72
C SER A 247 1.69 16.15 41.40
N THR A 248 2.08 15.26 42.31
CA THR A 248 3.26 14.41 42.13
C THR A 248 3.03 13.41 40.99
N SER A 249 1.82 12.87 40.86
CA SER A 249 1.43 11.99 39.76
C SER A 249 1.49 12.67 38.39
N TYR A 250 1.07 13.94 38.27
CA TYR A 250 1.19 14.68 37.01
C TYR A 250 2.65 14.88 36.60
N HIS A 251 3.51 15.29 37.53
CA HIS A 251 4.95 15.43 37.27
C HIS A 251 5.60 14.09 36.91
N GLN A 252 5.12 12.96 37.46
CA GLN A 252 5.58 11.63 37.04
C GLN A 252 5.18 11.31 35.59
N VAL A 253 3.96 11.65 35.16
CA VAL A 253 3.52 11.50 33.76
C VAL A 253 4.36 12.36 32.82
N GLU A 254 4.67 13.60 33.20
CA GLU A 254 5.56 14.47 32.43
C GLU A 254 6.98 13.89 32.34
N ARG A 255 7.50 13.35 33.44
CA ARG A 255 8.80 12.67 33.48
C ARG A 255 8.83 11.44 32.59
N ILE A 256 7.74 10.67 32.49
CA ILE A 256 7.67 9.52 31.56
C ILE A 256 7.72 10.01 30.12
N LEU A 257 6.98 11.07 29.78
CA LEU A 257 6.99 11.65 28.42
C LEU A 257 8.35 12.22 28.01
N SER A 258 9.15 12.72 28.96
CA SER A 258 10.46 13.30 28.68
C SER A 258 11.59 12.27 28.61
N ARG A 259 11.36 11.00 28.97
CA ARG A 259 12.39 9.95 28.87
C ARG A 259 12.87 9.77 27.43
N PRO A 260 14.17 9.55 27.20
CA PRO A 260 14.72 9.37 25.85
C PRO A 260 14.00 8.29 25.03
N LEU A 261 13.68 7.13 25.62
CA LEU A 261 13.01 6.03 24.91
C LEU A 261 11.55 6.34 24.58
N VAL A 262 10.80 6.95 25.52
CA VAL A 262 9.37 7.25 25.34
C VAL A 262 9.17 8.41 24.36
N SER A 263 10.03 9.43 24.41
CA SER A 263 9.99 10.56 23.47
C SER A 263 10.30 10.15 22.02
N SER A 264 11.05 9.05 21.84
CA SER A 264 11.43 8.46 20.55
C SER A 264 10.77 7.09 20.29
N MET A 265 9.59 6.84 20.89
CA MET A 265 8.90 5.56 20.84
C MET A 265 8.46 5.11 19.43
N GLY A 266 8.19 6.06 18.53
CA GLY A 266 7.81 5.76 17.14
C GLY A 266 8.91 4.98 16.38
N PRO A 267 10.14 5.53 16.25
CA PRO A 267 11.28 4.77 15.77
C PRO A 267 11.56 3.47 16.55
N LEU A 268 11.45 3.51 17.89
CA LEU A 268 11.78 2.36 18.73
C LEU A 268 10.84 1.17 18.48
N SER A 269 9.54 1.41 18.38
CA SER A 269 8.56 0.38 18.06
C SER A 269 8.76 -0.22 16.66
N ARG A 270 9.25 0.56 15.69
CA ARG A 270 9.64 0.03 14.37
C ARG A 270 10.91 -0.82 14.43
N LEU A 271 11.88 -0.44 15.26
CA LEU A 271 13.07 -1.27 15.52
C LEU A 271 12.67 -2.60 16.16
N ILE A 272 11.76 -2.58 17.15
CA ILE A 272 11.22 -3.81 17.76
C ILE A 272 10.50 -4.66 16.72
N ALA A 273 9.62 -4.08 15.91
CA ALA A 273 8.92 -4.81 14.85
C ALA A 273 9.88 -5.43 13.83
N HIS A 274 10.95 -4.71 13.47
CA HIS A 274 11.99 -5.25 12.60
C HIS A 274 12.79 -6.37 13.27
N ALA A 275 13.08 -6.27 14.58
CA ALA A 275 13.70 -7.35 15.32
C ALA A 275 12.82 -8.61 15.29
N VAL A 276 11.51 -8.46 15.53
CA VAL A 276 10.52 -9.55 15.41
C VAL A 276 10.55 -10.21 14.03
N GLU A 277 10.71 -9.43 12.96
CA GLU A 277 10.81 -9.97 11.59
C GLU A 277 12.10 -10.79 11.33
N ASN A 278 13.15 -10.61 12.14
CA ASN A 278 14.49 -11.18 11.90
C ASN A 278 15.01 -12.13 12.99
N VAL A 279 14.32 -12.27 14.12
CA VAL A 279 14.62 -13.29 15.15
C VAL A 279 14.62 -14.70 14.54
N LYS A 280 15.55 -15.56 14.91
CA LYS A 280 15.60 -16.95 14.42
C LYS A 280 14.78 -17.88 15.29
N ASP A 281 14.76 -17.65 16.60
CA ASP A 281 13.99 -18.46 17.55
C ASP A 281 12.53 -17.97 17.68
N ALA A 282 11.60 -18.74 17.11
CA ALA A 282 10.17 -18.45 17.18
C ALA A 282 9.62 -18.43 18.62
N TRP A 283 10.28 -19.11 19.58
CA TRP A 283 9.84 -19.12 20.98
C TRP A 283 10.00 -17.75 21.64
N LEU A 284 11.01 -16.96 21.24
CA LEU A 284 11.19 -15.59 21.72
C LEU A 284 10.04 -14.67 21.31
N ILE A 285 9.41 -14.92 20.15
CA ILE A 285 8.21 -14.18 19.72
C ILE A 285 7.04 -14.52 20.64
N GLN A 286 6.86 -15.79 20.99
CA GLN A 286 5.80 -16.20 21.90
C GLN A 286 5.99 -15.59 23.30
N MET A 287 7.21 -15.63 23.85
CA MET A 287 7.52 -14.97 25.14
C MET A 287 7.23 -13.47 25.09
N MET A 288 7.68 -12.78 24.04
CA MET A 288 7.38 -11.37 23.86
C MET A 288 5.88 -11.10 23.80
N MET A 289 5.11 -11.94 23.10
CA MET A 289 3.65 -11.81 23.03
C MET A 289 2.99 -11.99 24.40
N GLU A 290 3.52 -12.87 25.24
CA GLU A 290 3.10 -13.03 26.65
C GLU A 290 3.41 -11.77 27.46
N ASP A 291 4.62 -11.22 27.32
CA ASP A 291 5.06 -9.98 27.97
C ASP A 291 4.17 -8.79 27.59
N LEU A 292 3.93 -8.57 26.29
CA LEU A 292 3.10 -7.46 25.80
C LEU A 292 1.65 -7.57 26.29
N ALA A 293 1.10 -8.77 26.29
CA ALA A 293 -0.24 -9.00 26.83
C ALA A 293 -0.29 -8.80 28.35
N GLY A 294 0.76 -9.19 29.08
CA GLY A 294 0.92 -8.94 30.52
C GLY A 294 0.98 -7.44 30.84
N PHE A 295 1.74 -6.69 30.05
CA PHE A 295 1.79 -5.22 30.15
C PHE A 295 0.42 -4.58 29.87
N ALA A 296 -0.23 -4.97 28.77
CA ALA A 296 -1.57 -4.45 28.42
C ALA A 296 -2.60 -4.78 29.50
N ARG A 297 -2.57 -6.01 30.06
CA ARG A 297 -3.44 -6.43 31.17
C ARG A 297 -3.23 -5.57 32.41
N THR A 298 -1.97 -5.37 32.82
CA THR A 298 -1.64 -4.48 33.94
C THR A 298 -2.18 -3.07 33.70
N MET A 299 -2.05 -2.55 32.49
CA MET A 299 -2.56 -1.23 32.12
C MET A 299 -4.08 -1.12 32.30
N THR A 300 -4.86 -2.09 31.82
CA THR A 300 -6.33 -2.09 32.00
C THR A 300 -6.72 -2.23 33.46
N VAL A 301 -6.02 -3.06 34.23
CA VAL A 301 -6.28 -3.24 35.68
C VAL A 301 -6.01 -1.94 36.43
N GLN A 302 -4.88 -1.28 36.17
CA GLN A 302 -4.56 0.01 36.79
C GLN A 302 -5.55 1.10 36.36
N TRP A 303 -6.02 1.09 35.10
CA TRP A 303 -7.06 2.00 34.65
C TRP A 303 -8.39 1.76 35.37
N ARG A 304 -8.82 0.50 35.54
CA ARG A 304 -10.05 0.14 36.26
C ARG A 304 -10.06 0.65 37.70
N LEU A 305 -8.91 0.66 38.37
CA LEU A 305 -8.78 1.16 39.74
C LEU A 305 -8.78 2.69 39.83
N ASN A 306 -8.68 3.39 38.70
CA ASN A 306 -8.59 4.83 38.66
C ASN A 306 -9.99 5.46 38.55
N LYS A 307 -10.27 6.46 39.39
CA LYS A 307 -11.55 7.22 39.37
C LYS A 307 -11.86 7.86 38.02
N LEU A 308 -10.86 8.17 37.20
CA LEU A 308 -11.05 8.68 35.84
C LEU A 308 -11.71 7.65 34.90
N SER A 309 -11.65 6.36 35.22
CA SER A 309 -12.31 5.30 34.44
C SER A 309 -13.82 5.20 34.67
N GLU A 310 -14.33 5.89 35.70
CA GLU A 310 -15.76 6.03 35.99
C GLU A 310 -16.43 7.12 35.15
N ILE A 311 -15.65 7.89 34.38
CA ILE A 311 -16.13 9.02 33.58
C ILE A 311 -16.18 8.62 32.10
N GLU A 312 -17.37 8.75 31.49
CA GLU A 312 -17.53 8.53 30.05
C GLU A 312 -16.92 9.68 29.23
N PRO A 313 -16.39 9.41 28.01
CA PRO A 313 -15.84 10.45 27.14
C PRO A 313 -16.79 11.63 26.88
N SER A 314 -18.10 11.38 26.78
CA SER A 314 -19.12 12.41 26.60
C SER A 314 -19.37 13.28 27.83
N GLU A 315 -18.95 12.82 29.01
CA GLU A 315 -19.21 13.49 30.29
C GLU A 315 -17.97 14.21 30.84
N GLU A 316 -16.81 14.07 30.19
CA GLU A 316 -15.54 14.66 30.63
C GLU A 316 -15.64 16.18 30.85
N GLN A 317 -16.32 16.91 29.96
CA GLN A 317 -16.49 18.37 30.11
C GLN A 317 -17.40 18.76 31.29
N ILE A 318 -18.25 17.84 31.74
CA ILE A 318 -19.25 18.08 32.79
C ILE A 318 -18.66 17.69 34.16
N LEU A 319 -18.05 16.51 34.24
CA LEU A 319 -17.62 15.87 35.49
C LEU A 319 -16.18 16.18 35.89
N LEU A 320 -15.34 16.69 34.98
CA LEU A 320 -13.96 17.07 35.30
C LEU A 320 -13.80 18.58 35.51
N HIS A 321 -12.90 18.93 36.41
CA HIS A 321 -12.46 20.31 36.62
C HIS A 321 -11.66 20.84 35.41
N GLU A 322 -11.70 22.15 35.15
CA GLU A 322 -11.08 22.78 33.97
C GLU A 322 -9.57 22.48 33.84
N ASP A 323 -8.84 22.50 34.96
CA ASP A 323 -7.40 22.16 35.00
C ASP A 323 -7.14 20.71 34.53
N ALA A 324 -8.03 19.77 34.88
CA ALA A 324 -7.89 18.38 34.48
C ALA A 324 -8.12 18.20 32.98
N VAL A 325 -9.15 18.85 32.43
CA VAL A 325 -9.48 18.79 31.00
C VAL A 325 -8.41 19.48 30.14
N GLY A 326 -7.90 20.64 30.58
CA GLY A 326 -6.98 21.45 29.81
C GLY A 326 -5.52 20.98 29.87
N ASN A 327 -5.06 20.49 31.03
CA ASN A 327 -3.62 20.29 31.27
C ASN A 327 -3.27 18.81 31.53
N THR A 328 -3.86 18.20 32.56
CA THR A 328 -3.36 16.92 33.08
C THR A 328 -3.83 15.71 32.27
N LEU A 329 -5.12 15.61 31.97
CA LEU A 329 -5.71 14.49 31.22
C LEU A 329 -5.14 14.35 29.79
N PRO A 330 -4.93 15.43 29.00
CA PRO A 330 -4.32 15.31 27.67
C PRO A 330 -2.91 14.69 27.68
N LYS A 331 -2.12 14.95 28.73
CA LYS A 331 -0.77 14.39 28.88
C LYS A 331 -0.82 12.90 29.23
N LEU A 332 -1.75 12.50 30.10
CA LEU A 332 -1.99 11.10 30.41
C LEU A 332 -2.38 10.32 29.14
N TRP A 333 -3.33 10.84 28.37
CA TRP A 333 -3.73 10.23 27.10
C TRP A 333 -2.58 10.16 26.09
N ARG A 334 -1.64 11.13 26.10
CA ARG A 334 -0.45 11.07 25.24
C ARG A 334 0.46 9.90 25.61
N VAL A 335 0.67 9.62 26.90
CA VAL A 335 1.45 8.44 27.35
C VAL A 335 0.74 7.15 26.93
N LEU A 336 -0.55 7.04 27.23
CA LEU A 336 -1.37 5.86 26.92
C LEU A 336 -1.39 5.56 25.42
N LYS A 337 -1.60 6.58 24.58
CA LYS A 337 -1.55 6.44 23.11
C LYS A 337 -0.17 6.04 22.61
N SER A 338 0.91 6.61 23.18
CA SER A 338 2.28 6.23 22.82
C SER A 338 2.55 4.75 23.08
N ALA A 339 2.13 4.24 24.26
CA ALA A 339 2.26 2.83 24.60
C ALA A 339 1.41 1.93 23.70
N MET A 340 0.14 2.29 23.47
CA MET A 340 -0.75 1.53 22.58
C MET A 340 -0.22 1.46 21.15
N PHE A 341 0.23 2.58 20.57
CA PHE A 341 0.79 2.61 19.22
C PHE A 341 2.05 1.75 19.12
N ALA A 342 2.91 1.79 20.14
CA ALA A 342 4.10 0.95 20.19
C ALA A 342 3.72 -0.54 20.16
N ILE A 343 2.81 -0.98 21.04
CA ILE A 343 2.35 -2.37 21.09
C ILE A 343 1.76 -2.80 19.74
N VAL A 344 0.88 -1.99 19.15
CA VAL A 344 0.22 -2.35 17.89
C VAL A 344 1.20 -2.43 16.72
N ILE A 345 2.23 -1.57 16.66
CA ILE A 345 3.29 -1.65 15.64
C ILE A 345 4.07 -2.97 15.79
N VAL A 346 4.36 -3.38 17.03
CA VAL A 346 5.04 -4.66 17.31
C VAL A 346 4.15 -5.84 16.92
N LEU A 347 2.87 -5.83 17.34
CA LEU A 347 1.89 -6.86 16.95
C LEU A 347 1.73 -6.95 15.43
N ARG A 348 1.78 -5.82 14.71
CA ARG A 348 1.76 -5.81 13.25
C ARG A 348 3.00 -6.48 12.66
N GLY A 349 4.18 -6.27 13.25
CA GLY A 349 5.40 -7.02 12.88
C GLY A 349 5.22 -8.52 13.06
N VAL A 350 4.62 -8.94 14.18
CA VAL A 350 4.29 -10.37 14.44
C VAL A 350 3.33 -10.90 13.39
N MET A 351 2.20 -10.21 13.12
CA MET A 351 1.23 -10.64 12.11
C MET A 351 1.84 -10.68 10.70
N GLY A 352 2.71 -9.72 10.36
CA GLY A 352 3.41 -9.69 9.07
C GLY A 352 4.33 -10.89 8.87
N ARG A 353 5.09 -11.26 9.92
CA ARG A 353 5.93 -12.47 9.89
C ARG A 353 5.10 -13.75 9.93
N PHE A 354 4.05 -13.79 10.74
CA PHE A 354 3.15 -14.93 10.90
C PHE A 354 2.61 -15.43 9.55
N ILE A 355 2.23 -14.52 8.65
CA ILE A 355 1.70 -14.88 7.32
C ILE A 355 2.74 -15.59 6.43
N GLY A 356 4.05 -15.38 6.66
CA GLY A 356 5.13 -15.94 5.84
C GLY A 356 5.99 -17.03 6.52
N ASP A 357 5.85 -17.23 7.83
CA ASP A 357 6.67 -18.14 8.64
C ASP A 357 5.89 -19.42 8.98
N ALA A 358 6.33 -20.56 8.40
CA ALA A 358 5.66 -21.84 8.56
C ALA A 358 5.62 -22.35 10.01
N VAL A 359 6.57 -21.94 10.87
CA VAL A 359 6.60 -22.35 12.28
C VAL A 359 5.51 -21.61 13.06
N LEU A 360 5.38 -20.29 12.83
CA LEU A 360 4.37 -19.48 13.49
C LEU A 360 2.96 -19.80 12.98
N ALA A 361 2.83 -20.09 11.69
CA ALA A 361 1.57 -20.47 11.04
C ALA A 361 1.12 -21.91 11.31
N ALA A 362 1.92 -22.72 12.03
CA ALA A 362 1.55 -24.09 12.36
C ALA A 362 0.32 -24.14 13.29
N ASP A 363 -0.56 -25.13 13.10
CA ASP A 363 -1.83 -25.26 13.84
C ASP A 363 -1.69 -25.32 15.37
N GLY A 364 -0.54 -25.75 15.88
CA GLY A 364 -0.26 -25.76 17.32
C GLY A 364 0.07 -24.39 17.92
N VAL A 365 0.50 -23.42 17.09
CA VAL A 365 1.04 -22.12 17.52
C VAL A 365 0.15 -20.98 17.06
N ALA A 366 -0.38 -21.06 15.83
CA ALA A 366 -1.22 -20.04 15.22
C ALA A 366 -2.38 -19.56 16.09
N PRO A 367 -3.28 -20.43 16.61
CA PRO A 367 -4.37 -19.99 17.46
C PRO A 367 -3.88 -19.29 18.73
N VAL A 368 -2.76 -19.73 19.31
CA VAL A 368 -2.19 -19.11 20.53
C VAL A 368 -1.77 -17.67 20.25
N ILE A 369 -1.04 -17.43 19.16
CA ILE A 369 -0.56 -16.09 18.80
C ILE A 369 -1.72 -15.13 18.51
N VAL A 370 -2.72 -15.56 17.72
CA VAL A 370 -3.83 -14.68 17.33
C VAL A 370 -4.80 -14.43 18.48
N THR A 371 -5.06 -15.43 19.32
CA THR A 371 -5.83 -15.24 20.56
C THR A 371 -5.14 -14.26 21.51
N GLN A 372 -3.81 -14.38 21.68
CA GLN A 372 -3.03 -13.46 22.49
C GLN A 372 -3.04 -12.03 21.93
N THR A 373 -2.98 -11.89 20.61
CA THR A 373 -3.13 -10.61 19.91
C THR A 373 -4.47 -9.97 20.25
N LEU A 374 -5.58 -10.71 20.11
CA LEU A 374 -6.91 -10.19 20.40
C LEU A 374 -7.11 -9.85 21.88
N HIS A 375 -6.57 -10.64 22.81
CA HIS A 375 -6.58 -10.28 24.23
C HIS A 375 -5.80 -8.99 24.52
N THR A 376 -4.67 -8.80 23.85
CA THR A 376 -3.87 -7.57 23.99
C THR A 376 -4.64 -6.36 23.47
N LEU A 377 -5.27 -6.46 22.30
CA LEU A 377 -6.09 -5.39 21.73
C LEU A 377 -7.32 -5.10 22.60
N ARG A 378 -7.98 -6.12 23.16
CA ARG A 378 -9.08 -5.95 24.12
C ARG A 378 -8.66 -5.12 25.33
N ASN A 379 -7.51 -5.44 25.91
CA ASN A 379 -6.99 -4.73 27.09
C ASN A 379 -6.65 -3.26 26.78
N LEU A 380 -6.26 -2.97 25.53
CA LEU A 380 -5.98 -1.61 25.06
C LEU A 380 -7.23 -0.87 24.56
N TYR A 381 -8.39 -1.52 24.52
CA TYR A 381 -9.55 -0.99 23.81
C TYR A 381 -10.10 0.31 24.39
N PHE A 382 -9.96 0.53 25.71
CA PHE A 382 -10.36 1.79 26.34
C PHE A 382 -9.56 3.01 25.85
N ILE A 383 -8.38 2.78 25.24
CA ILE A 383 -7.56 3.81 24.59
C ILE A 383 -7.97 3.94 23.13
N SER A 384 -8.10 2.81 22.42
CA SER A 384 -8.40 2.82 20.98
C SER A 384 -9.83 3.26 20.66
N SER A 385 -10.81 3.00 21.54
CA SER A 385 -12.20 3.43 21.38
C SER A 385 -12.37 4.96 21.40
N ARG A 386 -11.39 5.66 21.97
CA ARG A 386 -11.31 7.14 21.99
C ARG A 386 -10.62 7.71 20.75
N LEU A 387 -10.16 6.85 19.84
CA LEU A 387 -9.61 7.22 18.55
C LEU A 387 -10.69 7.00 17.49
N GLY A 388 -10.81 7.92 16.53
CA GLY A 388 -11.81 7.77 15.45
C GLY A 388 -11.59 6.49 14.65
N SER A 389 -12.66 5.93 14.09
CA SER A 389 -12.69 4.65 13.34
C SER A 389 -11.68 4.54 12.19
N ASN A 390 -11.20 5.67 11.65
CA ASN A 390 -10.22 5.73 10.54
C ASN A 390 -8.81 6.19 10.96
N SER A 391 -8.53 6.32 12.26
CA SER A 391 -7.32 7.02 12.71
C SER A 391 -6.05 6.18 12.73
N PHE A 392 -6.14 4.84 12.71
CA PHE A 392 -4.96 3.98 12.87
C PHE A 392 -5.04 2.65 12.12
N SER A 393 -4.62 2.65 10.85
CA SER A 393 -4.67 1.49 9.94
C SER A 393 -3.91 0.25 10.42
N GLN A 394 -2.84 0.42 11.20
CA GLN A 394 -2.07 -0.71 11.74
C GLN A 394 -2.88 -1.52 12.77
N TYR A 395 -3.73 -0.85 13.56
CA TYR A 395 -4.64 -1.54 14.49
C TYR A 395 -5.66 -2.37 13.72
N THR A 396 -6.30 -1.78 12.71
CA THR A 396 -7.30 -2.47 11.87
C THR A 396 -6.70 -3.70 11.19
N PHE A 397 -5.50 -3.57 10.62
CA PHE A 397 -4.79 -4.71 10.01
C PHE A 397 -4.56 -5.84 11.03
N THR A 398 -3.96 -5.53 12.17
CA THR A 398 -3.66 -6.53 13.21
C THR A 398 -4.93 -7.18 13.76
N TYR A 399 -5.97 -6.40 14.01
CA TYR A 399 -7.26 -6.86 14.52
C TYR A 399 -7.96 -7.81 13.55
N LEU A 400 -8.14 -7.40 12.30
CA LEU A 400 -8.84 -8.21 11.29
C LEU A 400 -8.03 -9.44 10.88
N THR A 401 -6.69 -9.34 10.79
CA THR A 401 -5.84 -10.52 10.51
C THR A 401 -5.97 -11.57 11.61
N ALA A 402 -5.97 -11.15 12.88
CA ALA A 402 -6.12 -12.08 14.00
C ALA A 402 -7.51 -12.74 14.03
N ILE A 403 -8.57 -11.99 13.67
CA ILE A 403 -9.93 -12.54 13.52
C ILE A 403 -9.96 -13.56 12.38
N ASP A 404 -9.50 -13.19 11.19
CA ASP A 404 -9.53 -14.02 9.98
C ASP A 404 -8.85 -15.37 10.24
N VAL A 405 -7.66 -15.37 10.85
CA VAL A 405 -6.97 -16.61 11.22
C VAL A 405 -7.77 -17.41 12.24
N LEU A 406 -8.28 -16.77 13.31
CA LEU A 406 -9.00 -17.46 14.38
C LEU A 406 -10.34 -18.05 13.91
N THR A 407 -10.97 -17.52 12.85
CA THR A 407 -12.19 -18.10 12.28
C THR A 407 -11.97 -19.53 11.73
N ASN A 408 -10.74 -19.90 11.40
CA ASN A 408 -10.40 -21.26 10.97
C ASN A 408 -10.31 -22.26 12.15
N TYR A 409 -10.35 -21.79 13.40
CA TYR A 409 -10.16 -22.59 14.62
C TYR A 409 -11.38 -22.51 15.54
N SER A 410 -12.45 -23.24 15.19
CA SER A 410 -13.77 -23.10 15.84
C SER A 410 -13.78 -23.30 17.36
N LEU A 411 -13.05 -24.31 17.87
CA LEU A 411 -12.95 -24.58 19.32
C LEU A 411 -12.26 -23.42 20.06
N GLN A 412 -11.21 -22.87 19.47
CA GLN A 412 -10.43 -21.78 20.03
C GLN A 412 -11.18 -20.45 19.93
N ALA A 413 -11.93 -20.22 18.84
CA ALA A 413 -12.82 -19.09 18.70
C ALA A 413 -13.93 -19.09 19.77
N ASP A 414 -14.59 -20.24 19.99
CA ASP A 414 -15.60 -20.41 21.05
C ASP A 414 -15.00 -20.19 22.46
N ALA A 415 -13.82 -20.76 22.73
CA ALA A 415 -13.11 -20.55 23.99
C ALA A 415 -12.71 -19.08 24.21
N PHE A 416 -12.21 -18.41 23.18
CA PHE A 416 -11.84 -17.00 23.22
C PHE A 416 -13.04 -16.11 23.54
N LEU A 417 -14.16 -16.27 22.83
CA LEU A 417 -15.36 -15.46 23.06
C LEU A 417 -15.96 -15.71 24.44
N LYS A 418 -15.96 -16.96 24.92
CA LYS A 418 -16.37 -17.30 26.30
C LYS A 418 -15.47 -16.67 27.36
N HIS A 419 -14.19 -16.45 27.05
CA HIS A 419 -13.24 -15.75 27.93
C HIS A 419 -13.47 -14.24 27.97
N ILE A 420 -13.80 -13.62 26.83
CA ILE A 420 -13.94 -12.16 26.73
C ILE A 420 -15.36 -11.62 26.91
N LYS A 421 -16.33 -12.50 27.16
CA LYS A 421 -17.75 -12.19 27.30
C LYS A 421 -18.06 -11.10 28.35
N PRO A 422 -19.23 -10.44 28.25
CA PRO A 422 -19.70 -9.53 29.29
C PRO A 422 -19.71 -10.16 30.68
N VAL A 423 -19.45 -9.35 31.71
CA VAL A 423 -19.37 -9.80 33.11
C VAL A 423 -20.67 -10.45 33.55
N GLU A 424 -21.81 -9.84 33.21
CA GLU A 424 -23.15 -10.36 33.44
C GLU A 424 -23.96 -10.31 32.13
N LEU A 425 -24.22 -11.49 31.55
CA LEU A 425 -25.07 -11.59 30.36
C LEU A 425 -26.51 -11.17 30.70
N GLY A 426 -27.16 -10.43 29.80
CA GLY A 426 -28.53 -9.96 30.00
C GLY A 426 -28.66 -8.64 30.78
N GLN A 427 -27.57 -8.04 31.25
CA GLN A 427 -27.59 -6.73 31.94
C GLN A 427 -26.60 -5.75 31.34
N ILE A 428 -26.90 -4.46 31.38
CA ILE A 428 -25.97 -3.39 30.99
C ILE A 428 -25.10 -3.05 32.22
N PRO A 429 -23.76 -3.19 32.15
CA PRO A 429 -22.89 -2.87 33.27
C PRO A 429 -22.96 -1.39 33.67
N GLN A 430 -22.85 -1.13 34.97
CA GLN A 430 -22.83 0.24 35.52
C GLN A 430 -21.49 0.96 35.26
N HIS A 431 -20.39 0.23 35.19
CA HIS A 431 -19.06 0.83 35.02
C HIS A 431 -18.74 1.11 33.54
N PRO A 432 -18.29 2.31 33.15
CA PRO A 432 -17.99 2.65 31.75
C PRO A 432 -16.94 1.76 31.09
N LEU A 433 -15.90 1.36 31.83
CA LEU A 433 -14.90 0.41 31.32
C LEU A 433 -15.51 -0.93 30.92
N ASP A 434 -16.45 -1.48 31.69
CA ASP A 434 -17.11 -2.75 31.36
C ASP A 434 -17.97 -2.60 30.10
N ARG A 435 -18.73 -1.49 29.98
CA ARG A 435 -19.43 -1.15 28.73
C ARG A 435 -18.49 -1.03 27.53
N CYS A 436 -17.29 -0.46 27.73
CA CYS A 436 -16.28 -0.38 26.68
C CYS A 436 -15.76 -1.77 26.26
N LEU A 437 -15.62 -2.71 27.20
CA LEU A 437 -15.24 -4.09 26.90
C LEU A 437 -16.38 -4.87 26.22
N ASP A 438 -17.63 -4.60 26.59
CA ASP A 438 -18.81 -5.16 25.92
C ASP A 438 -18.90 -4.67 24.46
N LEU A 439 -18.56 -3.40 24.20
CA LEU A 439 -18.42 -2.87 22.85
C LEU A 439 -17.34 -3.61 22.03
N PHE A 440 -16.17 -3.88 22.63
CA PHE A 440 -15.15 -4.71 21.97
C PHE A 440 -15.67 -6.12 21.68
N PHE A 441 -16.35 -6.73 22.66
CA PHE A 441 -16.93 -8.06 22.53
C PHE A 441 -17.91 -8.13 21.36
N LEU A 442 -18.89 -7.23 21.29
CA LEU A 442 -19.93 -7.23 20.25
C LEU A 442 -19.33 -7.03 18.85
N ASN A 443 -18.44 -6.04 18.68
CA ASN A 443 -17.74 -5.81 17.41
C ASN A 443 -16.85 -6.98 17.00
N THR A 444 -16.30 -7.73 17.96
CA THR A 444 -15.45 -8.90 17.65
C THR A 444 -16.31 -10.13 17.34
N ALA A 445 -17.38 -10.35 18.10
CA ALA A 445 -18.19 -11.54 18.04
C ALA A 445 -19.01 -11.64 16.74
N GLU A 446 -19.38 -10.52 16.11
CA GLU A 446 -20.11 -10.53 14.83
C GLU A 446 -19.40 -11.35 13.74
N HIS A 447 -18.07 -11.35 13.76
CA HIS A 447 -17.24 -12.02 12.76
C HIS A 447 -17.17 -13.56 12.93
N PHE A 448 -17.59 -14.10 14.08
CA PHE A 448 -17.50 -15.53 14.38
C PHE A 448 -18.84 -16.27 14.25
N THR A 449 -19.92 -15.57 13.92
CA THR A 449 -21.29 -16.12 13.86
C THR A 449 -21.42 -17.38 12.99
N LEU A 450 -20.67 -17.46 11.89
CA LEU A 450 -20.64 -18.61 10.97
C LEU A 450 -19.88 -19.84 11.50
N VAL A 451 -18.97 -19.63 12.46
CA VAL A 451 -18.06 -20.67 12.99
C VAL A 451 -18.58 -21.25 14.30
N LEU A 452 -19.34 -20.44 15.06
CA LEU A 452 -19.93 -20.84 16.32
C LEU A 452 -21.16 -21.75 16.15
N SER A 453 -21.41 -22.57 17.18
CA SER A 453 -22.63 -23.37 17.24
C SER A 453 -23.88 -22.48 17.43
N PRO A 454 -25.06 -22.88 16.92
CA PRO A 454 -26.30 -22.13 17.15
C PRO A 454 -26.60 -21.89 18.64
N GLN A 455 -26.29 -22.87 19.50
CA GLN A 455 -26.43 -22.74 20.95
C GLN A 455 -25.50 -21.67 21.53
N THR A 456 -24.23 -21.63 21.10
CA THR A 456 -23.30 -20.56 21.51
C THR A 456 -23.79 -19.19 21.02
N ASN A 457 -24.27 -19.11 19.77
CA ASN A 457 -24.82 -17.86 19.23
C ASN A 457 -25.98 -17.34 20.08
N GLU A 458 -26.86 -18.22 20.56
CA GLU A 458 -27.95 -17.87 21.47
C GLU A 458 -27.47 -17.46 22.87
N ASP A 459 -26.77 -18.38 23.55
CA ASP A 459 -26.40 -18.24 24.96
C ASP A 459 -25.41 -17.09 25.19
N LEU A 460 -24.65 -16.71 24.15
CA LEU A 460 -23.58 -15.73 24.26
C LEU A 460 -23.90 -14.44 23.49
N LEU A 461 -24.07 -14.50 22.16
CA LEU A 461 -24.16 -13.30 21.32
C LEU A 461 -25.54 -12.64 21.46
N VAL A 462 -26.63 -13.41 21.34
CA VAL A 462 -27.99 -12.90 21.52
C VAL A 462 -28.19 -12.40 22.94
N ALA A 463 -27.73 -13.16 23.95
CA ALA A 463 -27.81 -12.77 25.35
C ALA A 463 -27.03 -11.47 25.67
N ALA A 464 -25.89 -11.24 25.01
CA ALA A 464 -25.10 -10.01 25.16
C ALA A 464 -25.73 -8.81 24.43
N ALA A 465 -26.30 -9.00 23.24
CA ALA A 465 -26.87 -7.92 22.43
C ALA A 465 -28.24 -7.43 22.93
N THR A 466 -29.07 -8.34 23.46
CA THR A 466 -30.47 -8.09 23.84
C THR A 466 -30.65 -6.88 24.79
N PRO A 467 -29.87 -6.70 25.87
CA PRO A 467 -30.04 -5.57 26.80
C PRO A 467 -29.83 -4.21 26.14
N TYR A 468 -28.85 -4.12 25.25
CA TYR A 468 -28.53 -2.88 24.53
C TYR A 468 -29.59 -2.54 23.48
N LEU A 469 -30.12 -3.55 22.79
CA LEU A 469 -31.25 -3.38 21.86
C LEU A 469 -32.52 -2.94 22.60
N ALA A 470 -32.81 -3.53 23.75
CA ALA A 470 -33.97 -3.16 24.57
C ALA A 470 -33.88 -1.73 25.13
N ALA A 471 -32.66 -1.27 25.45
CA ALA A 471 -32.36 0.07 25.94
C ALA A 471 -32.30 1.14 24.83
N GLY A 472 -32.51 0.77 23.55
CA GLY A 472 -32.15 1.51 22.33
C GLY A 472 -32.64 2.95 22.13
N GLY A 473 -33.32 3.55 23.10
CA GLY A 473 -33.61 4.99 23.16
C GLY A 473 -32.58 5.83 23.94
N ASN A 474 -31.54 5.23 24.53
CA ASN A 474 -30.51 5.97 25.26
C ASN A 474 -29.36 6.40 24.34
N ASN A 475 -29.32 7.68 23.95
CA ASN A 475 -28.28 8.25 23.08
C ASN A 475 -26.85 8.10 23.62
N ARG A 476 -26.67 7.90 24.93
CA ARG A 476 -25.34 7.69 25.53
C ARG A 476 -24.76 6.32 25.20
N LEU A 477 -25.60 5.35 24.86
CA LEU A 477 -25.20 3.98 24.54
C LEU A 477 -25.15 3.72 23.03
N LEU A 478 -25.23 4.77 22.20
CA LEU A 478 -25.36 4.63 20.75
C LEU A 478 -24.28 3.73 20.12
N PRO A 479 -22.96 3.88 20.41
CA PRO A 479 -21.95 3.01 19.80
C PRO A 479 -22.12 1.53 20.14
N ILE A 480 -22.57 1.23 21.37
CA ILE A 480 -22.77 -0.15 21.84
C ILE A 480 -24.08 -0.72 21.30
N PHE A 481 -25.11 0.12 21.19
CA PHE A 481 -26.34 -0.22 20.50
C PHE A 481 -26.07 -0.58 19.03
N GLU A 482 -25.26 0.20 18.31
CA GLU A 482 -24.89 -0.08 16.92
C GLU A 482 -24.13 -1.41 16.80
N ALA A 483 -23.19 -1.69 17.70
CA ALA A 483 -22.48 -2.96 17.74
C ALA A 483 -23.42 -4.15 18.08
N ALA A 484 -24.35 -3.97 19.02
CA ALA A 484 -25.35 -4.98 19.37
C ALA A 484 -26.32 -5.26 18.22
N HIS A 485 -26.73 -4.21 17.49
CA HIS A 485 -27.54 -4.29 16.28
C HIS A 485 -26.82 -5.08 15.18
N SER A 486 -25.55 -4.76 14.93
CA SER A 486 -24.72 -5.47 13.94
C SER A 486 -24.54 -6.95 14.31
N ALA A 487 -24.17 -7.25 15.55
CA ALA A 487 -23.98 -8.61 16.03
C ALA A 487 -25.27 -9.45 15.97
N MET A 488 -26.41 -8.87 16.35
CA MET A 488 -27.72 -9.55 16.24
C MET A 488 -28.07 -9.84 14.78
N LEU A 489 -27.85 -8.87 13.88
CA LEU A 489 -28.13 -9.05 12.46
C LEU A 489 -27.23 -10.13 11.84
N ALA A 490 -25.96 -10.20 12.26
CA ALA A 490 -25.03 -11.25 11.85
C ALA A 490 -25.50 -12.65 12.31
N VAL A 491 -25.96 -12.78 13.56
CA VAL A 491 -26.54 -14.04 14.08
C VAL A 491 -27.78 -14.44 13.28
N ILE A 492 -28.69 -13.49 13.04
CA ILE A 492 -29.93 -13.72 12.29
C ILE A 492 -29.64 -14.17 10.86
N SER A 493 -28.60 -13.61 10.24
CA SER A 493 -28.20 -13.89 8.86
C SER A 493 -27.41 -15.19 8.70
N ALA A 494 -26.96 -15.81 9.79
CA ALA A 494 -26.22 -17.06 9.77
C ALA A 494 -27.17 -18.24 9.40
N PRO A 495 -26.93 -18.98 8.30
CA PRO A 495 -27.85 -20.02 7.83
C PRO A 495 -28.13 -21.12 8.87
N GLN A 496 -27.14 -21.47 9.69
CA GLN A 496 -27.24 -22.49 10.73
C GLN A 496 -28.05 -22.03 11.95
N SER A 497 -28.34 -20.74 12.08
CA SER A 497 -29.13 -20.15 13.17
C SER A 497 -30.62 -20.04 12.83
N ALA A 498 -31.12 -20.74 11.81
CA ALA A 498 -32.50 -20.58 11.32
C ALA A 498 -33.60 -20.70 12.40
N GLU A 499 -33.52 -21.70 13.28
CA GLU A 499 -34.47 -21.88 14.39
C GLU A 499 -34.38 -20.75 15.41
N LEU A 500 -33.16 -20.31 15.71
CA LEU A 500 -32.88 -19.18 16.61
C LEU A 500 -33.43 -17.87 16.03
N THR A 501 -33.23 -17.65 14.73
CA THR A 501 -33.76 -16.50 14.02
C THR A 501 -35.27 -16.44 14.15
N ALA A 502 -35.99 -17.55 13.89
CA ALA A 502 -37.45 -17.58 14.03
C ALA A 502 -37.91 -17.22 15.46
N LYS A 503 -37.15 -17.60 16.49
CA LYS A 503 -37.43 -17.28 17.90
C LYS A 503 -37.23 -15.81 18.24
N HIS A 504 -36.14 -15.17 17.78
CA HIS A 504 -35.77 -13.80 18.18
C HIS A 504 -36.22 -12.70 17.21
N LEU A 505 -36.65 -13.07 16.00
CA LEU A 505 -37.07 -12.11 14.98
C LEU A 505 -38.16 -11.14 15.46
N PRO A 506 -39.23 -11.57 16.17
CA PRO A 506 -40.27 -10.64 16.64
C PRO A 506 -39.72 -9.56 17.58
N PHE A 507 -38.84 -9.94 18.51
CA PHE A 507 -38.18 -9.01 19.42
C PHE A 507 -37.29 -8.01 18.65
N TYR A 508 -36.51 -8.51 17.69
CA TYR A 508 -35.60 -7.66 16.93
C TYR A 508 -36.35 -6.65 16.05
N VAL A 509 -37.43 -7.08 15.39
CA VAL A 509 -38.27 -6.20 14.58
C VAL A 509 -38.93 -5.10 15.44
N ASP A 510 -39.47 -5.46 16.62
CA ASP A 510 -40.01 -4.47 17.57
C ASP A 510 -38.94 -3.45 17.98
N ALA A 511 -37.72 -3.93 18.28
CA ALA A 511 -36.60 -3.06 18.63
C ALA A 511 -36.23 -2.10 17.49
N LEU A 512 -36.22 -2.54 16.22
CA LEU A 512 -35.92 -1.69 15.06
C LEU A 512 -36.93 -0.56 14.87
N PHE A 513 -38.23 -0.85 14.99
CA PHE A 513 -39.27 0.16 14.84
C PHE A 513 -39.33 1.11 16.03
N LYS A 514 -38.96 0.66 17.23
CA LYS A 514 -38.94 1.51 18.44
C LYS A 514 -37.83 2.57 18.40
N VAL A 515 -36.70 2.27 17.78
CA VAL A 515 -35.49 3.12 17.75
C VAL A 515 -35.35 3.93 16.47
N PHE A 516 -36.02 3.54 15.38
CA PHE A 516 -36.16 4.36 14.19
C PHE A 516 -37.32 5.35 14.38
N PRO A 517 -37.16 6.65 14.05
CA PRO A 517 -36.03 7.29 13.36
C PRO A 517 -35.01 8.01 14.27
N THR A 518 -35.03 7.82 15.59
CA THR A 518 -34.22 8.63 16.54
C THR A 518 -32.78 8.16 16.69
N ASN A 519 -32.57 6.86 16.84
CA ASN A 519 -31.28 6.24 17.19
C ASN A 519 -30.74 5.36 16.05
N LEU A 520 -31.53 5.17 15.00
CA LEU A 520 -31.16 4.42 13.81
C LEU A 520 -31.35 5.29 12.57
N SER A 521 -30.31 5.41 11.76
CA SER A 521 -30.40 6.21 10.53
C SER A 521 -31.32 5.56 9.49
N PRO A 522 -31.92 6.35 8.57
CA PRO A 522 -32.67 5.82 7.44
C PRO A 522 -31.94 4.73 6.64
N ARG A 523 -30.61 4.87 6.51
CA ARG A 523 -29.77 3.90 5.80
C ARG A 523 -29.64 2.59 6.57
N GLN A 524 -29.36 2.67 7.88
CA GLN A 524 -29.25 1.48 8.74
C GLN A 524 -30.59 0.73 8.81
N PHE A 525 -31.71 1.44 8.97
CA PHE A 525 -33.04 0.81 8.98
C PHE A 525 -33.35 0.07 7.68
N ARG A 526 -33.14 0.73 6.52
CA ARG A 526 -33.35 0.13 5.19
C ARG A 526 -32.52 -1.14 5.00
N LEU A 527 -31.24 -1.10 5.36
CA LEU A 527 -30.33 -2.24 5.24
C LEU A 527 -30.74 -3.41 6.15
N ALA A 528 -31.05 -3.11 7.41
CA ALA A 528 -31.48 -4.12 8.37
C ALA A 528 -32.76 -4.83 7.89
N PHE A 529 -33.79 -4.06 7.53
CA PHE A 529 -35.08 -4.63 7.11
C PHE A 529 -34.97 -5.44 5.81
N LYS A 530 -34.17 -4.96 4.84
CA LYS A 530 -33.88 -5.71 3.62
C LYS A 530 -33.21 -7.05 3.91
N THR A 531 -32.29 -7.08 4.86
CA THR A 531 -31.61 -8.30 5.28
C THR A 531 -32.60 -9.28 5.92
N LEU A 532 -33.46 -8.81 6.83
CA LEU A 532 -34.50 -9.66 7.45
C LEU A 532 -35.44 -10.28 6.42
N LEU A 533 -35.88 -9.50 5.43
CA LEU A 533 -36.75 -10.04 4.40
C LEU A 533 -36.02 -11.06 3.52
N THR A 534 -34.77 -10.79 3.15
CA THR A 534 -33.96 -11.71 2.34
C THR A 534 -33.67 -13.03 3.06
N VAL A 535 -33.48 -13.00 4.39
CA VAL A 535 -33.22 -14.19 5.20
C VAL A 535 -34.50 -14.99 5.49
N THR A 536 -35.68 -14.40 5.34
CA THR A 536 -36.96 -15.10 5.53
C THR A 536 -37.58 -15.60 4.23
N THR A 537 -37.08 -15.19 3.06
CA THR A 537 -37.56 -15.64 1.74
C THR A 537 -36.76 -16.83 1.19
N PRO A 538 -37.31 -17.62 0.23
CA PRO A 538 -36.59 -18.72 -0.40
C PRO A 538 -35.31 -18.23 -1.10
N PRO A 539 -34.20 -18.97 -1.04
CA PRO A 539 -34.07 -20.38 -0.64
C PRO A 539 -33.74 -20.61 0.86
N SER A 540 -33.98 -19.64 1.75
CA SER A 540 -33.61 -19.75 3.16
C SER A 540 -34.32 -20.91 3.89
N PRO A 541 -33.63 -21.64 4.81
CA PRO A 541 -34.24 -22.68 5.65
C PRO A 541 -35.45 -22.18 6.47
N ILE A 542 -35.44 -20.92 6.90
CA ILE A 542 -36.53 -20.30 7.67
C ILE A 542 -37.81 -20.21 6.84
N SER A 543 -37.68 -19.98 5.54
CA SER A 543 -38.82 -19.87 4.63
C SER A 543 -39.60 -21.20 4.56
N ALA A 544 -38.91 -22.33 4.73
CA ALA A 544 -39.53 -23.66 4.75
C ALA A 544 -40.31 -23.93 6.05
N SER A 545 -39.80 -23.47 7.20
CA SER A 545 -40.45 -23.68 8.51
C SER A 545 -41.51 -22.63 8.84
N GLN A 546 -41.37 -21.40 8.33
CA GLN A 546 -42.24 -20.25 8.59
C GLN A 546 -42.60 -19.52 7.29
N PRO A 547 -43.41 -20.12 6.39
CA PRO A 547 -43.66 -19.60 5.04
C PRO A 547 -44.44 -18.28 4.99
N LEU A 548 -45.19 -17.95 6.05
CA LEU A 548 -45.99 -16.72 6.13
C LEU A 548 -45.18 -15.50 6.60
N LEU A 549 -43.99 -15.73 7.15
CA LEU A 549 -43.18 -14.69 7.81
C LEU A 549 -42.79 -13.53 6.88
N PRO A 550 -42.37 -13.74 5.61
CA PRO A 550 -42.08 -12.64 4.69
C PRO A 550 -43.30 -11.76 4.42
N SER A 551 -44.48 -12.36 4.24
CA SER A 551 -45.72 -11.62 4.01
C SER A 551 -46.10 -10.80 5.23
N THR A 552 -45.96 -11.35 6.45
CA THR A 552 -46.20 -10.62 7.69
C THR A 552 -45.26 -9.43 7.86
N LEU A 553 -43.98 -9.57 7.51
CA LEU A 553 -43.02 -8.45 7.56
C LEU A 553 -43.34 -7.35 6.54
N LEU A 554 -43.80 -7.72 5.34
CA LEU A 554 -44.25 -6.76 4.32
C LEU A 554 -45.52 -6.02 4.76
N GLU A 555 -46.50 -6.74 5.33
CA GLU A 555 -47.73 -6.16 5.87
C GLU A 555 -47.43 -5.18 7.02
N LEU A 556 -46.53 -5.56 7.92
CA LEU A 556 -46.07 -4.69 9.00
C LEU A 556 -45.46 -3.40 8.44
N LEU A 557 -44.52 -3.52 7.50
CA LEU A 557 -43.86 -2.37 6.87
C LEU A 557 -44.85 -1.46 6.14
N HIS A 558 -45.82 -2.05 5.43
CA HIS A 558 -46.88 -1.34 4.74
C HIS A 558 -47.80 -0.60 5.70
N HIS A 559 -48.26 -1.25 6.78
CA HIS A 559 -49.11 -0.63 7.79
C HIS A 559 -48.39 0.53 8.48
N SER A 560 -47.13 0.32 8.89
CA SER A 560 -46.30 1.37 9.47
C SER A 560 -46.11 2.55 8.51
N ALA A 561 -45.89 2.31 7.21
CA ALA A 561 -45.77 3.37 6.22
C ALA A 561 -47.04 4.22 6.05
N LEU A 562 -48.23 3.64 6.23
CA LEU A 562 -49.50 4.37 6.17
C LEU A 562 -49.71 5.29 7.38
N THR A 563 -49.20 4.91 8.55
CA THR A 563 -49.40 5.66 9.81
C THR A 563 -48.20 6.53 10.20
N ALA A 564 -47.06 6.38 9.52
CA ALA A 564 -45.81 7.09 9.83
C ALA A 564 -45.88 8.59 9.55
N SER A 565 -45.02 9.36 10.25
CA SER A 565 -44.96 10.80 10.07
C SER A 565 -44.47 11.17 8.66
N ALA A 566 -45.22 12.04 7.99
CA ALA A 566 -44.81 12.67 6.74
C ALA A 566 -43.91 13.90 6.95
N ALA A 567 -43.62 14.28 8.20
CA ALA A 567 -42.74 15.40 8.49
C ALA A 567 -41.27 15.05 8.18
N PRO A 568 -40.48 15.98 7.63
CA PRO A 568 -39.05 15.76 7.39
C PRO A 568 -38.32 15.39 8.67
N LEU A 569 -37.49 14.34 8.62
CA LEU A 569 -36.64 13.96 9.73
C LEU A 569 -35.63 15.07 10.05
N ARG A 570 -35.36 15.30 11.33
CA ARG A 570 -34.33 16.26 11.73
C ARG A 570 -32.95 15.79 11.25
N ALA A 571 -32.19 16.68 10.63
CA ALA A 571 -30.80 16.41 10.30
C ALA A 571 -30.01 16.14 11.58
N ASP A 572 -29.43 14.96 11.69
CA ASP A 572 -28.64 14.53 12.83
C ASP A 572 -27.32 15.32 12.90
N PRO A 573 -27.04 16.08 13.97
CA PRO A 573 -25.78 16.83 14.08
C PRO A 573 -24.54 15.93 14.22
N ALA A 574 -24.71 14.63 14.48
CA ALA A 574 -23.63 13.66 14.68
C ALA A 574 -23.32 12.79 13.46
N SER A 575 -24.15 12.79 12.41
CA SER A 575 -23.81 12.14 11.15
C SER A 575 -22.79 13.01 10.39
N PRO A 576 -21.54 12.56 10.16
CA PRO A 576 -20.69 13.24 9.21
C PRO A 576 -21.40 13.15 7.86
N ALA A 577 -21.87 14.29 7.35
CA ALA A 577 -22.36 14.36 5.99
C ALA A 577 -21.30 13.73 5.07
N PRO A 578 -21.68 12.86 4.11
CA PRO A 578 -20.75 12.43 3.10
C PRO A 578 -20.21 13.68 2.43
N ALA A 579 -18.93 13.96 2.61
CA ALA A 579 -18.23 14.99 1.85
C ALA A 579 -18.00 14.41 0.46
N THR A 580 -19.08 14.27 -0.30
CA THR A 580 -19.18 13.90 -1.73
C THR A 580 -20.64 13.65 -2.05
N ASP A 581 -21.41 14.74 -2.12
CA ASP A 581 -22.49 14.93 -3.09
C ASP A 581 -23.05 16.33 -2.87
N ASN A 582 -22.81 17.23 -3.84
CA ASN A 582 -23.39 18.58 -3.85
C ASN A 582 -24.84 18.57 -4.38
N VAL A 583 -25.59 17.50 -4.11
CA VAL A 583 -27.04 17.52 -4.12
C VAL A 583 -27.45 17.01 -2.75
N ALA A 584 -27.90 17.91 -1.88
CA ALA A 584 -28.51 17.48 -0.64
C ALA A 584 -29.68 16.58 -1.02
N ALA A 585 -29.58 15.27 -0.73
CA ALA A 585 -30.71 14.37 -0.88
C ALA A 585 -31.91 15.01 -0.13
N PRO A 586 -33.12 15.00 -0.72
CA PRO A 586 -34.26 15.67 -0.12
C PRO A 586 -34.45 15.15 1.31
N PRO A 587 -34.78 16.02 2.28
CA PRO A 587 -34.90 15.59 3.67
C PRO A 587 -36.03 14.58 3.77
N LEU A 588 -35.69 13.29 3.97
CA LEU A 588 -36.68 12.22 3.98
C LEU A 588 -37.56 12.29 5.24
N SER A 589 -38.84 11.97 5.10
CA SER A 589 -39.74 11.70 6.23
C SER A 589 -39.67 10.24 6.65
N GLU A 590 -40.15 9.92 7.85
CA GLU A 590 -40.28 8.54 8.32
C GLU A 590 -41.08 7.69 7.31
N GLN A 591 -42.21 8.22 6.84
CA GLN A 591 -43.03 7.59 5.81
C GLN A 591 -42.24 7.32 4.52
N ALA A 592 -41.49 8.31 4.02
CA ALA A 592 -40.70 8.14 2.79
C ALA A 592 -39.62 7.06 2.94
N VAL A 593 -38.99 6.94 4.11
CA VAL A 593 -37.99 5.89 4.38
C VAL A 593 -38.62 4.50 4.40
N LEU A 594 -39.79 4.34 5.02
CA LEU A 594 -40.51 3.04 5.02
C LEU A 594 -40.93 2.65 3.60
N VAL A 595 -41.40 3.60 2.78
CA VAL A 595 -41.71 3.37 1.36
C VAL A 595 -40.46 2.95 0.58
N LEU A 596 -39.33 3.67 0.73
CA LEU A 596 -38.06 3.30 0.09
C LEU A 596 -37.58 1.91 0.53
N THR A 597 -37.76 1.57 1.81
CA THR A 597 -37.44 0.24 2.35
C THR A 597 -38.26 -0.84 1.64
N LEU A 598 -39.57 -0.62 1.45
CA LEU A 598 -40.45 -1.53 0.74
C LEU A 598 -40.04 -1.71 -0.73
N LEU A 599 -39.57 -0.65 -1.38
CA LEU A 599 -39.05 -0.73 -2.76
C LEU A 599 -37.72 -1.50 -2.84
N ASP A 600 -36.85 -1.40 -1.83
CA ASP A 600 -35.56 -2.10 -1.82
C ASP A 600 -35.68 -3.61 -1.65
N VAL A 601 -36.83 -4.10 -1.15
CA VAL A 601 -37.06 -5.52 -0.86
C VAL A 601 -37.82 -6.27 -1.96
N LEU A 602 -38.44 -5.57 -2.92
CA LEU A 602 -39.14 -6.19 -4.06
C LEU A 602 -38.29 -7.22 -4.83
N PRO A 603 -36.95 -7.05 -4.99
CA PRO A 603 -36.14 -8.08 -5.65
C PRO A 603 -35.98 -9.38 -4.86
N SER A 604 -36.15 -9.34 -3.55
CA SER A 604 -35.88 -10.47 -2.65
C SER A 604 -37.09 -11.37 -2.39
N ILE A 605 -38.30 -10.97 -2.82
CA ILE A 605 -39.56 -11.68 -2.51
C ILE A 605 -39.92 -12.71 -3.59
N PRO A 606 -40.75 -13.74 -3.28
CA PRO A 606 -41.23 -14.71 -4.27
C PRO A 606 -42.02 -14.06 -5.40
N VAL A 607 -42.02 -14.66 -6.59
CA VAL A 607 -42.68 -14.13 -7.80
C VAL A 607 -44.19 -13.91 -7.58
N ALA A 608 -44.88 -14.85 -6.93
CA ALA A 608 -46.30 -14.74 -6.62
C ALA A 608 -46.59 -13.53 -5.72
N THR A 609 -45.77 -13.33 -4.68
CA THR A 609 -45.86 -12.18 -3.78
C THR A 609 -45.51 -10.88 -4.51
N LEU A 610 -44.54 -10.88 -5.41
CA LEU A 610 -44.17 -9.70 -6.19
C LEU A 610 -45.33 -9.20 -7.06
N GLU A 611 -46.09 -10.09 -7.68
CA GLU A 611 -47.26 -9.74 -8.50
C GLU A 611 -48.33 -9.00 -7.68
N GLU A 612 -48.57 -9.44 -6.44
CA GLU A 612 -49.53 -8.84 -5.52
C GLU A 612 -49.04 -7.49 -4.97
N TRP A 613 -47.74 -7.34 -4.73
CA TRP A 613 -47.16 -6.19 -4.04
C TRP A 613 -46.78 -5.02 -4.96
N LEU A 614 -46.62 -5.23 -6.27
CA LEU A 614 -46.32 -4.15 -7.22
C LEU A 614 -47.39 -3.02 -7.21
N PRO A 615 -48.71 -3.29 -7.26
CA PRO A 615 -49.74 -2.26 -7.12
C PRO A 615 -49.75 -1.57 -5.75
N LEU A 616 -49.54 -2.32 -4.67
CA LEU A 616 -49.53 -1.80 -3.30
C LEU A 616 -48.34 -0.83 -3.08
N ALA A 617 -47.16 -1.20 -3.58
CA ALA A 617 -45.99 -0.34 -3.57
C ALA A 617 -46.23 0.95 -4.35
N ALA A 618 -46.89 0.88 -5.51
CA ALA A 618 -47.22 2.05 -6.31
C ALA A 618 -48.22 2.98 -5.59
N ALA A 619 -49.22 2.42 -4.93
CA ALA A 619 -50.16 3.18 -4.11
C ALA A 619 -49.45 3.91 -2.94
N LEU A 620 -48.52 3.23 -2.27
CA LEU A 620 -47.72 3.83 -1.18
C LEU A 620 -46.81 4.96 -1.67
N VAL A 621 -46.16 4.83 -2.82
CA VAL A 621 -45.37 5.92 -3.42
C VAL A 621 -46.25 7.16 -3.65
N ASN A 622 -47.48 6.98 -4.12
CA ASN A 622 -48.42 8.09 -4.33
C ASN A 622 -49.03 8.64 -3.03
N ALA A 623 -49.00 7.88 -1.94
CA ALA A 623 -49.45 8.32 -0.62
C ALA A 623 -48.46 9.29 0.06
N VAL A 624 -47.20 9.34 -0.38
CA VAL A 624 -46.22 10.33 0.11
C VAL A 624 -46.67 11.74 -0.29
N PRO A 625 -46.99 12.64 0.67
CA PRO A 625 -47.62 13.92 0.36
C PRO A 625 -46.65 14.93 -0.29
N ASP A 626 -45.41 14.98 0.20
CA ASP A 626 -44.36 15.87 -0.31
C ASP A 626 -43.95 15.48 -1.74
N ALA A 627 -43.83 16.48 -2.62
CA ALA A 627 -43.59 16.24 -4.05
C ALA A 627 -42.15 15.79 -4.34
N GLU A 628 -41.17 16.34 -3.64
CA GLU A 628 -39.75 16.06 -3.85
C GLU A 628 -39.38 14.66 -3.31
N MET A 629 -39.88 14.31 -2.12
CA MET A 629 -39.72 12.97 -1.55
C MET A 629 -40.43 11.91 -2.40
N ARG A 630 -41.62 12.23 -2.93
CA ARG A 630 -42.38 11.31 -3.80
C ARG A 630 -41.64 11.05 -5.12
N GLU A 631 -41.10 12.09 -5.75
CA GLU A 631 -40.28 11.94 -6.95
C GLU A 631 -39.06 11.07 -6.69
N HIS A 632 -38.39 11.26 -5.54
CA HIS A 632 -37.29 10.39 -5.13
C HIS A 632 -37.72 8.92 -4.97
N CYS A 633 -38.90 8.66 -4.40
CA CYS A 633 -39.46 7.31 -4.31
C CYS A 633 -39.83 6.73 -5.70
N GLN A 634 -40.38 7.54 -6.62
CA GLN A 634 -40.68 7.12 -7.99
C GLN A 634 -39.41 6.74 -8.76
N LEU A 635 -38.36 7.56 -8.64
CA LEU A 635 -37.05 7.27 -9.22
C LEU A 635 -36.48 5.96 -8.66
N ARG A 636 -36.55 5.78 -7.34
CA ARG A 636 -36.08 4.54 -6.71
C ARG A 636 -36.87 3.32 -7.17
N PHE A 637 -38.20 3.44 -7.32
CA PHE A 637 -39.04 2.36 -7.85
C PHE A 637 -38.54 1.96 -9.25
N TRP A 638 -38.36 2.94 -10.13
CA TRP A 638 -37.86 2.70 -11.48
C TRP A 638 -36.47 2.04 -11.49
N GLU A 639 -35.56 2.51 -10.66
CA GLU A 639 -34.24 1.90 -10.49
C GLU A 639 -34.34 0.43 -10.05
N THR A 640 -35.18 0.11 -9.06
CA THR A 640 -35.38 -1.27 -8.60
C THR A 640 -35.82 -2.20 -9.74
N LEU A 641 -36.65 -1.71 -10.66
CA LEU A 641 -37.11 -2.49 -11.81
C LEU A 641 -36.07 -2.62 -12.93
N ASN A 642 -35.18 -1.63 -13.11
CA ASN A 642 -34.29 -1.53 -14.27
C ASN A 642 -32.81 -1.84 -13.98
N ALA A 643 -32.37 -1.81 -12.71
CA ALA A 643 -30.95 -1.90 -12.33
C ALA A 643 -30.34 -3.33 -12.42
N GLY A 644 -31.05 -4.31 -12.98
CA GLY A 644 -30.56 -5.67 -13.16
C GLY A 644 -30.47 -6.49 -11.86
N HIS A 645 -31.18 -6.07 -10.80
CA HIS A 645 -31.23 -6.79 -9.52
C HIS A 645 -32.28 -7.91 -9.46
N MET A 646 -33.13 -8.01 -10.49
CA MET A 646 -34.19 -9.01 -10.62
C MET A 646 -33.68 -10.19 -11.48
N ASP A 647 -34.05 -11.42 -11.14
CA ASP A 647 -33.82 -12.56 -12.03
C ASP A 647 -34.78 -12.53 -13.24
N ALA A 648 -34.61 -13.47 -14.18
CA ALA A 648 -35.32 -13.45 -15.45
C ALA A 648 -36.85 -13.49 -15.27
N GLU A 649 -37.35 -14.30 -14.32
CA GLU A 649 -38.78 -14.47 -14.07
C GLU A 649 -39.41 -13.22 -13.44
N ARG A 650 -38.78 -12.67 -12.38
CA ARG A 650 -39.24 -11.40 -11.77
C ARG A 650 -39.14 -10.23 -12.74
N SER A 651 -38.07 -10.16 -13.53
CA SER A 651 -37.88 -9.13 -14.55
C SER A 651 -39.00 -9.17 -15.59
N GLN A 652 -39.37 -10.35 -16.07
CA GLN A 652 -40.45 -10.51 -17.04
C GLN A 652 -41.80 -10.03 -16.49
N LEU A 653 -42.11 -10.39 -15.24
CA LEU A 653 -43.32 -9.92 -14.54
C LEU A 653 -43.33 -8.40 -14.40
N CYS A 654 -42.24 -7.80 -13.93
CA CYS A 654 -42.09 -6.36 -13.75
C CYS A 654 -42.22 -5.58 -15.07
N VAL A 655 -41.60 -6.07 -16.15
CA VAL A 655 -41.70 -5.46 -17.48
C VAL A 655 -43.13 -5.55 -18.03
N ALA A 656 -43.79 -6.70 -17.85
CA ALA A 656 -45.18 -6.88 -18.26
C ALA A 656 -46.12 -5.96 -17.46
N TRP A 657 -45.92 -5.86 -16.15
CA TRP A 657 -46.69 -4.98 -15.29
C TRP A 657 -46.50 -3.50 -15.65
N TRP A 658 -45.24 -3.07 -15.82
CA TRP A 658 -44.88 -1.68 -16.14
C TRP A 658 -45.40 -1.23 -17.52
N ASN A 659 -45.26 -2.06 -18.56
CA ASN A 659 -45.59 -1.66 -19.93
C ASN A 659 -47.02 -2.02 -20.36
N SER A 660 -47.60 -3.09 -19.83
CA SER A 660 -48.82 -3.69 -20.39
C SER A 660 -49.97 -3.83 -19.40
N ARG A 661 -49.73 -3.67 -18.08
CA ARG A 661 -50.78 -3.76 -17.04
C ARG A 661 -51.00 -2.44 -16.29
N GLY A 662 -50.63 -1.31 -16.89
CA GLY A 662 -50.87 0.03 -16.33
C GLY A 662 -49.95 0.42 -15.16
N GLY A 663 -48.87 -0.33 -14.92
CA GLY A 663 -47.97 -0.08 -13.79
C GLY A 663 -47.22 1.26 -13.90
N ARG A 664 -46.84 1.66 -15.11
CA ARG A 664 -46.22 2.97 -15.37
C ARG A 664 -47.15 4.11 -14.97
N GLU A 665 -48.42 4.04 -15.37
CA GLU A 665 -49.43 5.05 -15.06
C GLU A 665 -49.73 5.07 -13.56
N ALA A 666 -49.80 3.89 -12.91
CA ALA A 666 -49.99 3.78 -11.48
C ALA A 666 -48.86 4.45 -10.67
N VAL A 667 -47.59 4.28 -11.06
CA VAL A 667 -46.45 4.88 -10.34
C VAL A 667 -46.31 6.38 -10.59
N LEU A 668 -46.50 6.82 -11.85
CA LEU A 668 -46.26 8.22 -12.23
C LEU A 668 -47.46 9.14 -11.98
N TYR A 669 -48.68 8.63 -12.15
CA TYR A 669 -49.92 9.42 -12.22
C TYR A 669 -51.05 8.86 -11.35
N GLY A 670 -50.80 7.88 -10.48
CA GLY A 670 -51.82 7.21 -9.67
C GLY A 670 -52.66 8.14 -8.77
N ARG A 671 -52.17 9.36 -8.50
CA ARG A 671 -52.89 10.40 -7.75
C ARG A 671 -53.89 11.22 -8.59
N GLU A 672 -53.75 11.22 -9.92
CA GLU A 672 -54.52 12.08 -10.85
C GLU A 672 -55.77 11.39 -11.44
N GLY A 673 -56.04 10.12 -11.10
CA GLY A 673 -57.13 9.31 -11.65
C GLY A 673 -58.57 9.70 -11.28
N GLY A 674 -58.82 10.95 -10.90
CA GLY A 674 -60.13 11.44 -10.45
C GLY A 674 -60.76 12.57 -11.27
N MET A 675 -60.15 13.02 -12.38
CA MET A 675 -60.72 14.10 -13.19
C MET A 675 -60.74 13.76 -14.68
N GLU A 676 -61.95 13.85 -15.24
CA GLU A 676 -62.29 13.56 -16.64
C GLU A 676 -61.43 14.33 -17.65
N VAL A 677 -61.15 13.64 -18.76
CA VAL A 677 -60.44 14.14 -19.93
C VAL A 677 -61.27 15.21 -20.63
N ALA A 678 -60.75 16.44 -20.71
CA ALA A 678 -61.20 17.45 -21.65
C ALA A 678 -60.03 18.26 -22.22
N GLY A 679 -59.83 18.14 -23.54
CA GLY A 679 -59.51 19.26 -24.44
C GLY A 679 -58.14 19.95 -24.35
N GLU A 680 -57.26 19.57 -25.29
CA GLU A 680 -56.24 20.37 -25.99
C GLU A 680 -55.66 21.65 -25.35
N GLY A 681 -54.35 21.62 -25.09
CA GLY A 681 -53.50 22.80 -24.92
C GLY A 681 -52.05 22.44 -25.21
N GLN A 682 -51.57 22.76 -26.41
CA GLN A 682 -50.14 22.78 -26.76
C GLN A 682 -49.40 23.73 -25.81
N GLY A 683 -48.30 23.28 -25.18
CA GLY A 683 -47.35 24.22 -24.57
C GLY A 683 -46.62 23.84 -23.29
N GLN A 684 -46.35 22.57 -22.94
CA GLN A 684 -45.44 22.31 -21.82
C GLN A 684 -44.74 20.93 -21.88
N LYS A 685 -44.11 20.59 -23.01
CA LYS A 685 -43.20 19.44 -23.11
C LYS A 685 -41.77 19.92 -23.36
N ARG A 686 -41.05 20.26 -22.28
CA ARG A 686 -39.58 20.29 -22.12
C ARG A 686 -39.21 21.14 -20.89
N VAL A 687 -39.25 20.56 -19.69
CA VAL A 687 -38.64 21.19 -18.49
C VAL A 687 -37.72 20.23 -17.71
N TRP A 688 -37.77 18.92 -17.96
CA TRP A 688 -36.93 17.93 -17.27
C TRP A 688 -35.45 17.84 -17.72
N LEU A 689 -34.90 18.91 -18.32
CA LEU A 689 -33.51 18.89 -18.82
C LEU A 689 -32.76 20.22 -18.65
N VAL A 690 -33.30 21.20 -17.92
CA VAL A 690 -32.70 22.56 -17.89
C VAL A 690 -32.44 23.12 -16.48
N TRP A 691 -32.83 22.43 -15.40
CA TRP A 691 -32.69 22.99 -14.05
C TRP A 691 -31.40 22.66 -13.30
N SER A 692 -30.51 21.80 -13.83
CA SER A 692 -29.22 21.48 -13.16
C SER A 692 -28.04 22.38 -13.58
N LEU A 693 -28.18 23.19 -14.63
CA LEU A 693 -27.06 23.91 -15.25
C LEU A 693 -26.90 25.39 -14.87
N LYS A 694 -27.61 25.92 -13.87
CA LYS A 694 -27.53 27.36 -13.52
C LYS A 694 -27.02 27.72 -12.12
N GLU A 695 -26.83 26.78 -11.21
CA GLU A 695 -26.32 27.10 -9.86
C GLU A 695 -24.83 26.79 -9.62
N GLU A 696 -24.14 26.08 -10.52
CA GLU A 696 -22.71 25.77 -10.36
C GLU A 696 -21.76 26.88 -10.85
N GLU A 697 -22.25 27.84 -11.66
CA GLU A 697 -21.41 28.90 -12.22
C GLU A 697 -21.08 30.03 -11.23
N GLU A 698 -21.92 30.27 -10.20
CA GLU A 698 -21.67 31.35 -9.24
C GLU A 698 -20.78 30.95 -8.06
N LYS A 699 -20.74 29.66 -7.69
CA LYS A 699 -19.89 29.19 -6.57
C LYS A 699 -18.40 29.08 -6.95
N LYS A 700 -18.08 28.91 -8.24
CA LYS A 700 -16.70 28.84 -8.77
C LYS A 700 -15.92 30.17 -8.72
N LYS A 701 -16.59 31.32 -8.60
CA LYS A 701 -15.91 32.65 -8.57
C LYS A 701 -15.36 33.05 -7.19
N LYS A 702 -15.84 32.50 -6.07
CA LYS A 702 -15.45 32.94 -4.71
C LYS A 702 -14.36 32.10 -4.02
N LYS A 703 -14.09 30.86 -4.44
CA LYS A 703 -13.00 30.02 -3.86
C LYS A 703 -11.61 30.27 -4.47
N LYS A 704 -11.48 31.12 -5.49
CA LYS A 704 -10.23 31.42 -6.19
C LYS A 704 -9.28 32.41 -5.49
N LYS A 705 -9.58 32.85 -4.25
CA LYS A 705 -8.80 33.90 -3.57
C LYS A 705 -8.10 33.51 -2.26
N LYS A 706 -8.15 32.24 -1.82
CA LYS A 706 -7.59 31.86 -0.51
C LYS A 706 -7.04 30.43 -0.44
N LYS A 707 -5.97 30.14 -1.18
CA LYS A 707 -4.95 29.10 -0.83
C LYS A 707 -3.69 29.23 -1.69
N ARG A 708 -3.08 30.42 -1.65
CA ARG A 708 -1.66 30.66 -1.91
C ARG A 708 -0.97 30.68 -0.54
N LYS A 709 -0.52 29.52 -0.03
CA LYS A 709 0.49 29.30 1.04
C LYS A 709 0.29 27.92 1.67
N LYS A 710 0.87 26.90 1.05
CA LYS A 710 1.59 25.78 1.69
C LYS A 710 2.01 24.83 0.58
N LYS A 711 3.23 25.05 0.09
CA LYS A 711 3.97 24.17 -0.80
C LYS A 711 5.15 23.64 0.03
N ASN A 712 5.55 22.41 -0.28
CA ASN A 712 6.73 21.67 0.19
C ASN A 712 6.49 20.72 1.37
N LEU A 713 6.34 19.43 1.08
CA LEU A 713 7.34 18.40 1.39
C LEU A 713 6.98 17.08 0.66
N GLU A 714 7.99 16.25 0.41
CA GLU A 714 7.95 14.85 -0.09
C GLU A 714 8.03 14.62 -1.62
N VAL A 715 9.19 14.98 -2.17
CA VAL A 715 9.85 14.20 -3.24
C VAL A 715 10.99 13.43 -2.57
N GLY A 716 10.97 12.10 -2.62
CA GLY A 716 12.03 11.29 -2.01
C GLY A 716 11.86 9.80 -2.25
N LEU A 717 12.23 9.33 -3.44
CA LEU A 717 12.61 7.94 -3.71
C LEU A 717 13.40 7.88 -5.03
N LEU A 718 14.61 8.43 -4.99
CA LEU A 718 15.72 8.07 -5.89
C LEU A 718 16.92 7.81 -4.99
N GLY A 719 16.92 6.64 -4.35
CA GLY A 719 18.07 6.08 -3.66
C GLY A 719 19.13 5.65 -4.67
N SER A 720 20.38 5.95 -4.33
CA SER A 720 21.59 5.81 -5.13
C SER A 720 21.92 4.36 -5.51
N THR A 721 22.12 4.10 -6.81
CA THR A 721 22.65 2.84 -7.33
C THR A 721 24.18 2.76 -7.16
N PRO A 722 24.75 1.63 -6.70
CA PRO A 722 26.19 1.37 -6.89
C PRO A 722 26.46 1.22 -8.38
N PHE A 723 27.65 1.62 -8.87
CA PHE A 723 28.05 1.43 -10.26
C PHE A 723 27.94 -0.06 -10.63
N ARG A 724 26.90 -0.44 -11.37
CA ARG A 724 26.73 -1.80 -11.91
C ARG A 724 27.63 -1.93 -13.13
N CYS A 725 28.73 -2.66 -13.00
CA CYS A 725 29.42 -3.20 -14.17
C CYS A 725 28.59 -4.35 -14.73
N GLN A 726 28.32 -4.35 -16.03
CA GLN A 726 27.68 -5.48 -16.69
C GLN A 726 28.71 -6.60 -16.86
N VAL A 727 28.48 -7.75 -16.24
CA VAL A 727 29.35 -8.92 -16.39
C VAL A 727 29.15 -9.54 -17.78
N VAL A 728 30.26 -9.87 -18.43
CA VAL A 728 30.31 -10.54 -19.73
C VAL A 728 31.11 -11.82 -19.53
N TYR A 729 30.50 -12.97 -19.80
CA TYR A 729 31.10 -14.28 -19.50
C TYR A 729 31.94 -14.87 -20.64
N ASN A 730 31.80 -14.34 -21.85
CA ASN A 730 32.55 -14.78 -23.03
C ASN A 730 33.49 -13.68 -23.52
N ASP A 731 34.65 -14.08 -24.06
CA ASP A 731 35.57 -13.18 -24.74
C ASP A 731 34.91 -12.59 -25.99
N LEU A 732 34.92 -11.26 -26.12
CA LEU A 732 34.34 -10.54 -27.24
C LEU A 732 35.11 -9.27 -27.59
N CYS A 733 34.96 -8.81 -28.83
CA CYS A 733 35.37 -7.48 -29.25
C CYS A 733 34.19 -6.50 -29.09
N ARG A 734 34.36 -5.49 -28.25
CA ARG A 734 33.39 -4.41 -28.04
C ARG A 734 33.78 -3.20 -28.88
N ILE A 735 32.91 -2.81 -29.80
CA ILE A 735 33.05 -1.63 -30.65
C ILE A 735 31.97 -0.63 -30.25
N ALA A 736 32.37 0.57 -29.86
CA ALA A 736 31.46 1.68 -29.59
C ALA A 736 31.61 2.75 -30.66
N MET A 737 30.50 3.25 -31.18
CA MET A 737 30.47 4.21 -32.28
C MET A 737 29.45 5.31 -32.01
N LYS A 738 29.71 6.48 -32.57
CA LYS A 738 28.70 7.50 -32.82
C LYS A 738 28.40 7.51 -34.31
N VAL A 739 27.12 7.42 -34.65
CA VAL A 739 26.65 7.39 -36.02
C VAL A 739 25.69 8.56 -36.22
N ALA A 740 26.08 9.50 -37.06
CA ALA A 740 25.19 10.59 -37.45
C ALA A 740 24.01 10.03 -38.25
N THR A 741 22.79 10.36 -37.83
CA THR A 741 21.52 9.97 -38.48
C THR A 741 20.89 11.14 -39.21
N SER A 742 21.24 12.38 -38.83
CA SER A 742 21.02 13.61 -39.60
C SER A 742 22.11 14.65 -39.29
N ASN A 743 21.93 15.90 -39.73
CA ASN A 743 22.82 17.01 -39.34
C ASN A 743 22.63 17.49 -37.89
N ARG A 744 21.59 17.00 -37.20
CA ARG A 744 21.16 17.43 -35.86
C ARG A 744 20.72 16.27 -34.95
N SER A 745 21.05 15.04 -35.34
CA SER A 745 20.79 13.82 -34.58
C SER A 745 21.92 12.80 -34.82
N GLU A 746 22.21 12.02 -33.79
CA GLU A 746 23.18 10.93 -33.82
C GLU A 746 22.75 9.81 -32.86
N ILE A 747 23.18 8.59 -33.15
CA ILE A 747 23.01 7.46 -32.26
C ILE A 747 24.36 7.04 -31.70
N THR A 748 24.38 6.67 -30.42
CA THR A 748 25.44 5.86 -29.85
C THR A 748 25.09 4.40 -30.10
N LEU A 749 25.96 3.69 -30.81
CA LEU A 749 25.79 2.29 -31.22
C LEU A 749 26.93 1.47 -30.63
N GLU A 750 26.60 0.33 -30.04
CA GLU A 750 27.58 -0.68 -29.66
C GLU A 750 27.39 -1.97 -30.44
N ALA A 751 28.51 -2.59 -30.80
CA ALA A 751 28.58 -3.94 -31.38
C ALA A 751 29.49 -4.81 -30.51
N TRP A 752 28.95 -5.95 -30.07
CA TRP A 752 29.59 -6.92 -29.21
C TRP A 752 29.78 -8.20 -30.03
N LEU A 753 31.02 -8.47 -30.42
CA LEU A 753 31.39 -9.51 -31.39
C LEU A 753 32.13 -10.64 -30.65
N PRO A 754 31.43 -11.72 -30.25
CA PRO A 754 32.05 -12.80 -29.48
C PRO A 754 33.06 -13.60 -30.28
N THR A 755 34.06 -14.15 -29.60
CA THR A 755 35.03 -15.08 -30.20
C THR A 755 34.38 -16.40 -30.59
N ASN A 756 33.44 -16.91 -29.79
CA ASN A 756 32.63 -18.10 -30.05
C ASN A 756 31.40 -17.81 -30.93
N TRP A 757 31.62 -17.11 -32.04
CA TRP A 757 30.54 -16.70 -32.92
C TRP A 757 29.87 -17.87 -33.65
N THR A 758 28.54 -17.90 -33.63
CA THR A 758 27.72 -18.98 -34.21
C THR A 758 27.36 -18.74 -35.68
N GLY A 759 27.80 -17.64 -36.28
CA GLY A 759 27.36 -17.20 -37.60
C GLY A 759 26.05 -16.40 -37.58
N ARG A 760 25.51 -16.08 -36.40
CA ARG A 760 24.22 -15.37 -36.22
C ARG A 760 24.44 -13.91 -35.86
N PHE A 761 23.65 -13.03 -36.46
CA PHE A 761 23.57 -11.61 -36.12
C PHE A 761 22.34 -11.34 -35.26
N LEU A 762 22.42 -10.42 -34.29
CA LEU A 762 21.29 -10.02 -33.47
C LEU A 762 21.28 -8.51 -33.17
N SER A 763 20.09 -7.89 -33.14
CA SER A 763 19.91 -6.55 -32.57
C SER A 763 19.02 -6.58 -31.33
N THR A 764 19.38 -5.80 -30.32
CA THR A 764 18.53 -5.53 -29.14
C THR A 764 17.66 -4.30 -29.35
N GLY A 765 16.76 -4.01 -28.40
CA GLY A 765 15.93 -2.81 -28.37
C GLY A 765 16.17 -1.90 -27.16
N ASN A 766 15.17 -1.07 -26.86
CA ASN A 766 15.15 -0.12 -25.74
C ASN A 766 13.90 -0.28 -24.86
N GLY A 767 13.76 0.58 -23.84
CA GLY A 767 12.58 0.62 -22.96
C GLY A 767 12.05 2.05 -22.71
N GLY A 768 10.75 2.20 -22.43
CA GLY A 768 10.11 3.50 -22.19
C GLY A 768 10.33 4.50 -23.33
N VAL A 769 10.48 5.79 -22.99
CA VAL A 769 10.97 6.83 -23.93
C VAL A 769 12.49 7.05 -23.80
N SER A 770 13.22 6.06 -23.28
CA SER A 770 14.64 6.20 -22.98
C SER A 770 15.52 6.07 -24.22
N GLY A 771 16.70 6.67 -24.09
CA GLY A 771 17.85 6.47 -24.95
C GLY A 771 18.94 5.65 -24.26
N CYS A 772 18.55 4.54 -23.63
CA CYS A 772 19.46 3.66 -22.90
C CYS A 772 19.71 2.37 -23.70
N ILE A 773 20.99 2.05 -23.95
CA ILE A 773 21.40 0.74 -24.48
C ILE A 773 21.14 -0.32 -23.39
N GLN A 774 20.48 -1.41 -23.74
CA GLN A 774 20.21 -2.54 -22.84
C GLN A 774 21.42 -3.50 -22.80
N TYR A 775 22.44 -3.10 -22.05
CA TYR A 775 23.69 -3.86 -21.91
C TYR A 775 23.49 -5.27 -21.38
N GLU A 776 22.47 -5.50 -20.56
CA GLU A 776 22.11 -6.84 -20.06
C GLU A 776 21.65 -7.78 -21.17
N ASP A 777 21.02 -7.25 -22.23
CA ASP A 777 20.54 -8.04 -23.37
C ASP A 777 21.66 -8.20 -24.42
N LEU A 778 22.56 -7.20 -24.53
CA LEU A 778 23.82 -7.34 -25.26
C LEU A 778 24.65 -8.49 -24.69
N ALA A 779 24.88 -8.48 -23.38
CA ALA A 779 25.65 -9.51 -22.69
C ALA A 779 24.99 -10.89 -22.81
N TYR A 780 23.67 -10.96 -22.67
CA TYR A 780 22.91 -12.20 -22.80
C TYR A 780 23.13 -12.88 -24.16
N THR A 781 22.91 -12.11 -25.23
CA THR A 781 22.90 -12.64 -26.60
C THR A 781 24.30 -12.84 -27.14
N ALA A 782 25.26 -11.96 -26.82
CA ALA A 782 26.68 -12.24 -27.08
C ALA A 782 27.16 -13.48 -26.31
N GLY A 783 26.63 -13.71 -25.10
CA GLY A 783 26.83 -14.92 -24.31
C GLY A 783 26.38 -16.22 -25.01
N LEU A 784 25.37 -16.13 -25.87
CA LEU A 784 24.86 -17.23 -26.70
C LEU A 784 25.55 -17.31 -28.08
N GLY A 785 26.61 -16.52 -28.30
CA GLY A 785 27.43 -16.54 -29.52
C GLY A 785 26.82 -15.77 -30.70
N PHE A 786 25.93 -14.81 -30.45
CA PHE A 786 25.45 -13.88 -31.48
C PHE A 786 26.40 -12.69 -31.61
N ALA A 787 26.61 -12.21 -32.83
CA ALA A 787 27.17 -10.88 -33.06
C ALA A 787 26.07 -9.86 -32.78
N THR A 788 26.12 -9.20 -31.62
CA THR A 788 25.00 -8.40 -31.12
C THR A 788 25.26 -6.91 -31.23
N VAL A 789 24.25 -6.15 -31.68
CA VAL A 789 24.26 -4.68 -31.62
C VAL A 789 23.12 -4.08 -30.78
N GLY A 790 23.36 -2.87 -30.26
CA GLY A 790 22.36 -2.11 -29.51
C GLY A 790 22.65 -0.61 -29.57
N ALA A 791 21.60 0.19 -29.76
CA ALA A 791 21.70 1.64 -29.93
C ALA A 791 20.94 2.40 -28.83
N ASN A 792 21.33 3.65 -28.60
CA ASN A 792 20.72 4.54 -27.60
C ASN A 792 19.44 5.24 -28.10
N ASN A 793 18.79 4.76 -29.16
CA ASN A 793 17.50 5.29 -29.61
C ASN A 793 17.48 6.78 -30.06
N GLY A 794 18.65 7.40 -30.28
CA GLY A 794 18.79 8.79 -30.77
C GLY A 794 19.07 9.85 -29.71
N HIS A 795 19.09 9.48 -28.43
CA HIS A 795 19.37 10.40 -27.32
C HIS A 795 19.94 9.67 -26.10
N ASN A 796 20.25 10.38 -25.02
CA ASN A 796 20.73 9.77 -23.77
C ASN A 796 19.77 10.08 -22.61
N GLY A 797 19.60 9.11 -21.70
CA GLY A 797 18.78 9.23 -20.50
C GLY A 797 17.36 8.68 -20.67
N THR A 798 16.55 8.79 -19.63
CA THR A 798 15.22 8.15 -19.52
C THR A 798 14.04 9.08 -19.83
N ARG A 799 14.33 10.34 -20.15
CA ARG A 799 13.36 11.42 -20.38
C ARG A 799 13.22 11.73 -21.86
N GLY A 800 12.04 12.21 -22.27
CA GLY A 800 11.75 12.61 -23.65
C GLY A 800 12.17 14.05 -24.01
N LEU A 801 12.94 14.74 -23.17
CA LEU A 801 13.32 16.14 -23.40
C LEU A 801 14.03 16.35 -24.74
N ALA A 802 14.80 15.37 -25.21
CA ALA A 802 15.53 15.43 -26.48
C ALA A 802 14.61 15.47 -27.72
N PHE A 803 13.33 15.12 -27.59
CA PHE A 803 12.34 15.23 -28.66
C PHE A 803 11.94 16.69 -28.94
N TYR A 804 12.11 17.58 -27.95
CA TYR A 804 11.63 18.95 -28.03
C TYR A 804 12.27 19.70 -29.20
N GLN A 805 11.43 20.17 -30.13
CA GLN A 805 11.84 20.88 -31.34
C GLN A 805 12.84 20.08 -32.21
N ASN A 806 12.87 18.75 -32.12
CA ASN A 806 13.83 17.91 -32.84
C ASN A 806 13.21 16.62 -33.39
N ASP A 807 12.51 16.75 -34.51
CA ASP A 807 11.86 15.64 -35.22
C ASP A 807 12.84 14.54 -35.67
N ASP A 808 14.11 14.87 -35.88
CA ASP A 808 15.13 13.88 -36.24
C ASP A 808 15.42 12.90 -35.09
N VAL A 809 15.44 13.39 -33.85
CA VAL A 809 15.57 12.53 -32.66
C VAL A 809 14.29 11.72 -32.45
N VAL A 810 13.12 12.28 -32.77
CA VAL A 810 11.86 11.52 -32.78
C VAL A 810 11.90 10.41 -33.85
N ALA A 811 12.41 10.67 -35.06
CA ALA A 811 12.58 9.66 -36.11
C ALA A 811 13.54 8.53 -35.68
N ASP A 812 14.63 8.89 -35.00
CA ASP A 812 15.58 7.93 -34.41
C ASP A 812 14.89 7.02 -33.40
N PHE A 813 14.10 7.60 -32.49
CA PHE A 813 13.31 6.86 -31.50
C PHE A 813 12.26 5.93 -32.14
N VAL A 814 11.61 6.40 -33.21
CA VAL A 814 10.48 5.68 -33.83
C VAL A 814 10.97 4.47 -34.63
N TYR A 815 11.99 4.62 -35.46
CA TYR A 815 12.46 3.55 -36.34
C TYR A 815 13.94 3.62 -36.70
N ARG A 816 14.49 4.83 -36.88
CA ARG A 816 15.76 5.03 -37.60
C ARG A 816 16.97 4.56 -36.80
N SER A 817 16.95 4.67 -35.47
CA SER A 817 18.06 4.21 -34.62
C SER A 817 18.25 2.70 -34.70
N LEU A 818 17.17 1.92 -34.55
CA LEU A 818 17.23 0.45 -34.65
C LEU A 818 17.71 0.02 -36.04
N HIS A 819 17.05 0.52 -37.09
CA HIS A 819 17.38 0.13 -38.47
C HIS A 819 18.84 0.47 -38.84
N THR A 820 19.30 1.68 -38.47
CA THR A 820 20.70 2.09 -38.70
C THR A 820 21.68 1.18 -37.97
N GLY A 821 21.37 0.84 -36.72
CA GLY A 821 22.16 -0.11 -35.94
C GLY A 821 22.26 -1.49 -36.60
N VAL A 822 21.16 -2.00 -37.16
CA VAL A 822 21.12 -3.27 -37.91
C VAL A 822 22.00 -3.21 -39.15
N VAL A 823 21.83 -2.18 -39.98
CA VAL A 823 22.59 -2.03 -41.23
C VAL A 823 24.10 -1.98 -40.96
N ILE A 824 24.52 -1.13 -40.02
CA ILE A 824 25.94 -1.00 -39.66
C ILE A 824 26.46 -2.26 -38.96
N GLY A 825 25.67 -2.83 -38.05
CA GLY A 825 26.02 -4.05 -37.33
C GLY A 825 26.30 -5.24 -38.25
N LYS A 826 25.45 -5.43 -39.27
CA LYS A 826 25.63 -6.47 -40.30
C LYS A 826 26.91 -6.27 -41.10
N GLN A 827 27.23 -5.03 -41.49
CA GLN A 827 28.47 -4.69 -42.19
C GLN A 827 29.71 -4.95 -41.32
N LEU A 828 29.66 -4.54 -40.05
CA LEU A 828 30.75 -4.76 -39.09
C LEU A 828 30.97 -6.24 -38.81
N THR A 829 29.90 -7.00 -38.63
CA THR A 829 29.95 -8.45 -38.40
C THR A 829 30.66 -9.14 -39.56
N THR A 830 30.23 -8.86 -40.79
CA THR A 830 30.83 -9.40 -42.02
C THR A 830 32.31 -9.05 -42.13
N LYS A 831 32.66 -7.79 -41.87
CA LYS A 831 34.03 -7.29 -41.96
C LYS A 831 34.94 -7.88 -40.87
N TYR A 832 34.44 -8.04 -39.65
CA TYR A 832 35.21 -8.52 -38.51
C TYR A 832 35.52 -10.01 -38.61
N TYR A 833 34.52 -10.84 -38.95
CA TYR A 833 34.71 -12.29 -39.05
C TYR A 833 35.21 -12.77 -40.41
N GLY A 834 35.28 -11.89 -41.42
CA GLY A 834 35.71 -12.24 -42.78
C GLY A 834 34.75 -13.19 -43.51
N GLN A 835 33.53 -13.37 -43.00
CA GLN A 835 32.48 -14.21 -43.56
C GLN A 835 31.10 -13.59 -43.24
N ASP A 836 30.13 -13.76 -44.14
CA ASP A 836 28.78 -13.25 -43.94
C ASP A 836 28.07 -13.97 -42.78
N TYR A 837 27.17 -13.25 -42.09
CA TYR A 837 26.25 -13.88 -41.15
C TYR A 837 25.21 -14.72 -41.90
N ARG A 838 24.77 -15.84 -41.31
CA ARG A 838 23.81 -16.77 -41.92
C ARG A 838 22.36 -16.33 -41.75
N LYS A 839 22.03 -15.86 -40.53
CA LYS A 839 20.69 -15.45 -40.13
C LYS A 839 20.74 -14.24 -39.20
N SER A 840 19.71 -13.40 -39.27
CA SER A 840 19.56 -12.16 -38.53
C SER A 840 18.39 -12.24 -37.55
N TYR A 841 18.60 -11.85 -36.30
CA TYR A 841 17.61 -11.96 -35.23
C TYR A 841 17.35 -10.64 -34.51
N TYR A 842 16.18 -10.53 -33.89
CA TYR A 842 15.83 -9.43 -33.00
C TYR A 842 15.29 -9.95 -31.66
N LEU A 843 15.70 -9.30 -30.57
CA LEU A 843 15.16 -9.52 -29.23
C LEU A 843 14.86 -8.17 -28.57
N GLY A 844 13.60 -7.95 -28.17
CA GLY A 844 13.22 -6.75 -27.44
C GLY A 844 11.88 -6.90 -26.73
N CYS A 845 11.72 -6.16 -25.62
CA CYS A 845 10.49 -6.12 -24.85
C CYS A 845 10.08 -4.67 -24.53
N SER A 846 8.78 -4.40 -24.29
CA SER A 846 8.24 -3.06 -24.06
C SER A 846 8.37 -2.17 -25.31
N THR A 847 9.03 -1.02 -25.22
CA THR A 847 9.45 -0.23 -26.40
C THR A 847 10.24 -1.07 -27.40
N GLY A 848 11.08 -2.00 -26.94
CA GLY A 848 11.75 -2.99 -27.80
C GLY A 848 10.77 -3.91 -28.52
N GLY A 849 9.69 -4.33 -27.87
CA GLY A 849 8.64 -5.09 -28.54
C GLY A 849 7.99 -4.30 -29.68
N ARG A 850 7.74 -2.99 -29.47
CA ARG A 850 7.29 -2.07 -30.52
C ARG A 850 8.32 -1.96 -31.64
N GLN A 851 9.59 -1.73 -31.32
CA GLN A 851 10.66 -1.60 -32.31
C GLN A 851 10.81 -2.87 -33.16
N GLY A 852 10.72 -4.06 -32.56
CA GLY A 852 10.69 -5.34 -33.28
C GLY A 852 9.53 -5.43 -34.27
N LEU A 853 8.31 -5.10 -33.83
CA LEU A 853 7.14 -5.06 -34.73
C LEU A 853 7.26 -3.96 -35.79
N LYS A 854 7.89 -2.83 -35.48
CA LYS A 854 8.19 -1.76 -36.45
C LYS A 854 9.12 -2.28 -37.54
N SER A 855 10.15 -3.05 -37.19
CA SER A 855 10.99 -3.71 -38.21
C SER A 855 10.21 -4.73 -39.02
N VAL A 856 9.34 -5.54 -38.41
CA VAL A 856 8.49 -6.49 -39.17
C VAL A 856 7.58 -5.78 -40.18
N GLN A 857 7.01 -4.63 -39.79
CA GLN A 857 6.07 -3.86 -40.62
C GLN A 857 6.76 -3.05 -41.72
N ASP A 858 7.83 -2.31 -41.38
CA ASP A 858 8.41 -1.27 -42.23
C ASP A 858 9.77 -1.68 -42.82
N PHE A 859 10.50 -2.59 -42.17
CA PHE A 859 11.84 -3.04 -42.56
C PHE A 859 11.95 -4.57 -42.58
N PRO A 860 11.11 -5.26 -43.37
CA PRO A 860 10.97 -6.71 -43.29
C PRO A 860 12.29 -7.45 -43.53
N ASP A 861 13.24 -6.83 -44.25
CA ASP A 861 14.57 -7.38 -44.57
C ASP A 861 15.61 -7.32 -43.44
N ASP A 862 15.30 -6.64 -42.33
CA ASP A 862 16.23 -6.51 -41.22
C ASP A 862 16.47 -7.84 -40.50
N PHE A 863 15.44 -8.66 -40.32
CA PHE A 863 15.51 -9.86 -39.48
C PHE A 863 14.83 -11.07 -40.10
N ASP A 864 15.40 -12.25 -39.93
CA ASP A 864 14.78 -13.53 -40.26
C ASP A 864 13.93 -14.05 -39.10
N GLY A 865 14.28 -13.69 -37.85
CA GLY A 865 13.54 -14.07 -36.63
C GLY A 865 13.40 -12.91 -35.64
N VAL A 866 12.18 -12.58 -35.23
CA VAL A 866 11.87 -11.47 -34.30
C VAL A 866 11.16 -11.98 -33.06
N VAL A 867 11.75 -11.77 -31.88
CA VAL A 867 11.11 -11.98 -30.58
C VAL A 867 10.65 -10.63 -30.03
N ALA A 868 9.34 -10.41 -29.98
CA ALA A 868 8.72 -9.16 -29.52
C ALA A 868 7.89 -9.38 -28.25
N GLY A 869 8.38 -8.87 -27.12
CA GLY A 869 7.73 -8.99 -25.82
C GLY A 869 6.94 -7.75 -25.41
N ALA A 870 5.76 -7.93 -24.81
CA ALA A 870 4.91 -6.87 -24.25
C ALA A 870 4.97 -5.56 -25.08
N PRO A 871 4.64 -5.60 -26.38
CA PRO A 871 5.01 -4.54 -27.30
C PRO A 871 4.23 -3.24 -27.05
N ALA A 872 4.93 -2.11 -27.00
CA ALA A 872 4.33 -0.76 -26.89
C ALA A 872 3.73 -0.25 -28.22
N ILE A 873 2.92 -1.08 -28.87
CA ILE A 873 2.19 -0.78 -30.11
C ILE A 873 0.86 -0.08 -29.82
N ALA A 874 0.27 0.54 -30.84
CA ALA A 874 -0.71 1.61 -30.70
C ALA A 874 -0.17 2.70 -29.78
N PHE A 875 1.08 3.14 -30.02
CA PHE A 875 1.86 3.93 -29.08
C PHE A 875 1.19 5.24 -28.62
N ASN A 876 0.56 6.02 -29.51
CA ASN A 876 -0.11 7.25 -29.05
C ASN A 876 -1.36 6.92 -28.23
N ASN A 877 -2.08 5.87 -28.62
CA ASN A 877 -3.26 5.39 -27.89
C ASN A 877 -2.87 4.81 -26.52
N LEU A 878 -1.80 4.04 -26.43
CA LEU A 878 -1.20 3.55 -25.18
C LEU A 878 -0.82 4.74 -24.29
N THR A 879 -0.13 5.72 -24.85
CA THR A 879 0.35 6.89 -24.11
C THR A 879 -0.82 7.72 -23.58
N SER A 880 -1.89 7.86 -24.37
CA SER A 880 -3.15 8.52 -23.99
C SER A 880 -3.92 7.74 -22.92
N TRP A 881 -4.00 6.41 -23.06
CA TRP A 881 -4.60 5.52 -22.06
C TRP A 881 -3.87 5.59 -20.72
N SER A 882 -2.54 5.60 -20.71
CA SER A 882 -1.74 5.76 -19.49
C SER A 882 -1.98 7.12 -18.83
N GLY A 883 -2.16 8.18 -19.61
CA GLY A 883 -2.50 9.53 -19.11
C GLY A 883 -3.90 9.62 -18.49
N ASN A 884 -4.84 8.84 -19.02
CA ASN A 884 -6.23 8.81 -18.55
C ASN A 884 -6.36 8.28 -17.11
N PHE A 885 -5.43 7.45 -16.61
CA PHE A 885 -5.50 6.97 -15.22
C PHE A 885 -5.45 8.10 -14.20
N PHE A 886 -4.65 9.14 -14.45
CA PHE A 886 -4.65 10.32 -13.58
C PHE A 886 -6.00 11.06 -13.60
N GLN A 887 -6.72 11.06 -14.73
CA GLN A 887 -8.07 11.63 -14.80
C GLN A 887 -9.09 10.82 -13.99
N ILE A 888 -8.89 9.49 -13.90
CA ILE A 888 -9.75 8.58 -13.14
C ILE A 888 -9.43 8.67 -11.64
N THR A 889 -8.17 8.50 -11.26
CA THR A 889 -7.76 8.42 -9.86
C THR A 889 -7.61 9.78 -9.19
N GLY A 890 -7.37 10.82 -9.98
CA GLY A 890 -6.95 12.13 -9.46
C GLY A 890 -5.60 12.06 -8.74
N ASP A 891 -5.26 13.14 -8.04
CA ASP A 891 -4.09 13.19 -7.16
C ASP A 891 -4.33 12.48 -5.82
N ASN A 892 -3.30 12.37 -4.97
CA ASN A 892 -3.42 11.70 -3.67
C ASN A 892 -4.39 12.37 -2.65
N THR A 893 -4.98 13.50 -3.02
CA THR A 893 -6.01 14.21 -2.24
C THR A 893 -7.42 14.07 -2.84
N SER A 894 -7.53 13.46 -4.02
CA SER A 894 -8.79 13.27 -4.74
C SER A 894 -9.61 12.15 -4.12
N GLU A 895 -10.94 12.29 -4.11
CA GLU A 895 -11.84 11.30 -3.51
C GLU A 895 -11.90 9.98 -4.30
N SER A 896 -11.58 10.03 -5.60
CA SER A 896 -11.39 8.83 -6.45
C SER A 896 -10.02 8.18 -6.30
N PHE A 897 -9.13 8.71 -5.46
CA PHE A 897 -7.80 8.17 -5.26
C PHE A 897 -7.82 6.96 -4.33
N VAL A 898 -7.39 5.82 -4.87
CA VAL A 898 -7.24 4.57 -4.12
C VAL A 898 -5.79 4.43 -3.67
N SER A 899 -5.56 4.43 -2.36
CA SER A 899 -4.21 4.24 -1.81
C SER A 899 -3.66 2.85 -2.13
N GLN A 900 -2.33 2.71 -2.20
CA GLN A 900 -1.68 1.42 -2.47
C GLN A 900 -2.18 0.28 -1.55
N GLN A 901 -2.49 0.58 -0.30
CA GLN A 901 -2.96 -0.39 0.68
C GLN A 901 -4.38 -0.89 0.35
N LEU A 902 -5.22 0.01 -0.18
CA LEU A 902 -6.60 -0.29 -0.58
C LEU A 902 -6.69 -1.08 -1.89
N TRP A 903 -5.66 -1.06 -2.75
CA TRP A 903 -5.67 -1.86 -3.99
C TRP A 903 -5.72 -3.37 -3.75
N SER A 904 -5.25 -3.84 -2.59
CA SER A 904 -5.43 -5.24 -2.16
C SER A 904 -6.90 -5.59 -1.90
N VAL A 905 -7.66 -4.62 -1.37
CA VAL A 905 -9.11 -4.74 -1.13
C VAL A 905 -9.88 -4.58 -2.44
N VAL A 906 -9.50 -3.63 -3.30
CA VAL A 906 -10.12 -3.43 -4.64
C VAL A 906 -9.91 -4.62 -5.56
N HIS A 907 -8.76 -5.30 -5.48
CA HIS A 907 -8.53 -6.56 -6.21
C HIS A 907 -9.56 -7.64 -5.82
N THR A 908 -9.94 -7.68 -4.54
CA THR A 908 -10.99 -8.59 -4.02
C THR A 908 -12.41 -8.07 -4.32
N GLU A 909 -12.62 -6.75 -4.31
CA GLU A 909 -13.91 -6.05 -4.43
C GLU A 909 -13.99 -5.21 -5.72
N VAL A 910 -13.95 -5.88 -6.88
CA VAL A 910 -13.79 -5.28 -8.23
C VAL A 910 -14.90 -4.28 -8.63
N THR A 911 -15.96 -4.14 -7.83
CA THR A 911 -17.08 -3.24 -8.11
C THR A 911 -16.76 -1.75 -7.93
N ALA A 912 -15.76 -1.38 -7.13
CA ALA A 912 -15.51 0.03 -6.75
C ALA A 912 -14.73 0.86 -7.81
N VAL A 913 -13.95 0.23 -8.70
CA VAL A 913 -13.10 0.94 -9.70
C VAL A 913 -13.37 0.47 -11.12
N ARG A 914 -14.65 0.43 -11.52
CA ARG A 914 -15.08 -0.02 -12.86
C ARG A 914 -14.36 0.70 -14.02
N GLN A 915 -14.04 1.98 -13.86
CA GLN A 915 -13.43 2.78 -14.93
C GLN A 915 -11.98 2.38 -15.27
N VAL A 916 -11.18 1.92 -14.29
CA VAL A 916 -9.80 1.44 -14.53
C VAL A 916 -9.80 0.14 -15.35
N PHE A 917 -10.80 -0.70 -15.12
CA PHE A 917 -10.98 -1.99 -15.81
C PHE A 917 -11.94 -1.90 -17.01
N SER A 918 -12.18 -0.68 -17.52
CA SER A 918 -12.97 -0.43 -18.72
C SER A 918 -12.07 -0.05 -19.90
N ASP A 919 -12.54 -0.34 -21.10
CA ASP A 919 -11.89 0.10 -22.34
C ASP A 919 -11.90 1.63 -22.47
N TYR A 920 -10.87 2.19 -23.10
CA TYR A 920 -10.74 3.63 -23.31
C TYR A 920 -11.23 4.02 -24.70
N TYR A 921 -12.28 4.85 -24.76
CA TYR A 921 -12.95 5.26 -26.00
C TYR A 921 -12.69 6.73 -26.33
N GLY A 922 -12.62 7.02 -27.63
CA GLY A 922 -12.41 8.37 -28.15
C GLY A 922 -13.70 9.14 -28.41
N VAL A 923 -13.54 10.36 -28.93
CA VAL A 923 -14.63 11.33 -29.20
C VAL A 923 -15.79 10.77 -30.05
N ASN A 924 -15.52 9.79 -30.91
CA ASN A 924 -16.51 9.19 -31.81
C ASN A 924 -17.00 7.81 -31.33
N GLY A 925 -16.70 7.43 -30.09
CA GLY A 925 -17.00 6.07 -29.58
C GLY A 925 -16.08 4.99 -30.13
N SER A 926 -15.00 5.36 -30.83
CA SER A 926 -13.98 4.41 -31.32
C SER A 926 -13.06 3.96 -30.19
N LEU A 927 -12.73 2.67 -30.14
CA LEU A 927 -11.80 2.11 -29.16
C LEU A 927 -10.37 2.66 -29.38
N ILE A 928 -9.89 3.47 -28.44
CA ILE A 928 -8.50 3.96 -28.40
C ILE A 928 -7.60 2.83 -27.92
N TYR A 929 -7.82 2.36 -26.69
CA TYR A 929 -6.98 1.33 -26.06
C TYR A 929 -7.81 0.38 -25.18
N SER A 930 -7.38 -0.87 -25.10
CA SER A 930 -8.03 -1.89 -24.27
C SER A 930 -7.87 -1.58 -22.79
N ARG A 931 -8.83 -2.04 -21.97
CA ARG A 931 -8.79 -1.95 -20.51
C ARG A 931 -7.48 -2.47 -19.91
N MET A 932 -7.15 -2.06 -18.67
CA MET A 932 -6.17 -2.82 -17.89
C MET A 932 -6.76 -4.20 -17.56
N GLN A 933 -6.01 -5.28 -17.79
CA GLN A 933 -6.45 -6.61 -17.36
C GLN A 933 -6.37 -6.72 -15.82
N PRO A 934 -7.36 -7.33 -15.17
CA PRO A 934 -7.30 -7.60 -13.73
C PRO A 934 -6.11 -8.51 -13.36
N GLY A 935 -5.54 -8.31 -12.18
CA GLY A 935 -4.42 -9.07 -11.63
C GLY A 935 -3.07 -8.34 -11.66
N SER A 936 -3.03 -7.07 -12.07
CA SER A 936 -1.81 -6.24 -12.14
C SER A 936 -1.77 -5.12 -11.08
N GLU A 937 -2.77 -5.06 -10.20
CA GLU A 937 -3.11 -3.88 -9.39
C GLU A 937 -1.99 -3.47 -8.42
N LEU A 938 -1.37 -4.43 -7.72
CA LEU A 938 -0.38 -4.15 -6.68
C LEU A 938 0.86 -3.40 -7.19
N THR A 939 1.24 -3.65 -8.44
CA THR A 939 2.38 -2.96 -9.06
C THR A 939 1.91 -1.72 -9.82
N ALA A 940 0.76 -1.79 -10.50
CA ALA A 940 0.16 -0.65 -11.19
C ALA A 940 -0.15 0.52 -10.23
N SER A 941 -0.52 0.23 -8.98
CA SER A 941 -0.79 1.24 -7.96
C SER A 941 0.41 2.11 -7.59
N ARG A 942 1.64 1.61 -7.81
CA ARG A 942 2.88 2.37 -7.56
C ARG A 942 3.26 3.27 -8.73
N LEU A 943 2.67 3.05 -9.91
CA LEU A 943 3.08 3.68 -11.16
C LEU A 943 1.95 4.43 -11.86
N LEU A 944 0.92 3.72 -12.35
CA LEU A 944 -0.18 4.31 -13.11
C LEU A 944 -1.27 4.88 -12.20
N TYR A 945 -1.49 4.29 -11.03
CA TYR A 945 -2.57 4.71 -10.11
C TYR A 945 -2.06 5.49 -8.88
N ASN A 946 -0.81 5.95 -8.90
CA ASN A 946 -0.17 6.61 -7.76
C ASN A 946 -0.57 8.09 -7.57
N GLY A 947 -1.51 8.58 -8.40
CA GLY A 947 -2.00 9.94 -8.34
C GLY A 947 -0.98 10.99 -8.81
N ILE A 948 -0.04 10.58 -9.66
CA ILE A 948 0.92 11.47 -10.32
C ILE A 948 0.84 11.21 -11.83
N PRO A 949 0.77 12.25 -12.70
CA PRO A 949 0.75 12.04 -14.14
C PRO A 949 1.95 11.22 -14.62
N PHE A 950 1.68 10.17 -15.40
CA PHE A 950 2.71 9.23 -15.79
C PHE A 950 3.80 9.89 -16.64
N ILE A 951 5.05 9.69 -16.24
CA ILE A 951 6.21 10.45 -16.72
C ILE A 951 6.45 10.34 -18.22
N TYR A 952 6.30 9.15 -18.81
CA TYR A 952 6.50 8.95 -20.25
C TYR A 952 5.39 9.59 -21.07
N THR A 953 4.15 9.53 -20.57
CA THR A 953 3.02 10.22 -21.18
C THR A 953 3.19 11.73 -21.14
N ALA A 954 3.60 12.26 -19.99
CA ALA A 954 3.86 13.69 -19.86
C ALA A 954 4.94 14.18 -20.83
N ASP A 955 6.06 13.46 -20.92
CA ASP A 955 7.17 13.83 -21.81
C ASP A 955 6.78 13.70 -23.30
N TRP A 956 6.07 12.64 -23.69
CA TRP A 956 5.62 12.46 -25.07
C TRP A 956 4.69 13.59 -25.51
N PHE A 957 3.70 13.94 -24.69
CA PHE A 957 2.77 15.00 -25.02
C PHE A 957 3.42 16.39 -25.01
N LYS A 958 4.31 16.67 -24.06
CA LYS A 958 5.05 17.94 -24.01
C LYS A 958 5.99 18.12 -25.20
N TYR A 959 6.81 17.12 -25.48
CA TYR A 959 7.98 17.32 -26.32
C TYR A 959 7.80 16.81 -27.75
N ALA A 960 6.97 15.77 -27.98
CA ALA A 960 6.75 15.20 -29.31
C ALA A 960 5.38 15.57 -29.91
N ILE A 961 4.31 15.66 -29.10
CA ILE A 961 2.97 15.99 -29.62
C ILE A 961 2.75 17.50 -29.70
N TYR A 962 2.86 18.22 -28.58
CA TYR A 962 2.57 19.65 -28.53
C TYR A 962 3.77 20.56 -28.72
N GLU A 963 4.98 20.03 -28.60
CA GLU A 963 6.21 20.83 -28.62
C GLU A 963 6.09 22.06 -27.71
N ASN A 964 5.55 21.83 -26.51
CA ASN A 964 5.31 22.83 -25.49
C ASN A 964 5.73 22.29 -24.12
N PRO A 965 6.87 22.74 -23.56
CA PRO A 965 7.38 22.25 -22.28
C PRO A 965 6.47 22.61 -21.09
N ASN A 966 5.61 23.63 -21.26
CA ASN A 966 4.68 24.12 -20.25
C ASN A 966 3.31 23.44 -20.30
N HIS A 967 3.07 22.50 -21.22
CA HIS A 967 1.82 21.75 -21.28
C HIS A 967 1.62 20.97 -19.97
N ASP A 968 0.44 21.09 -19.36
CA ASP A 968 0.12 20.41 -18.11
C ASP A 968 -0.38 18.99 -18.40
N PRO A 969 0.36 17.93 -18.03
CA PRO A 969 -0.08 16.55 -18.28
C PRO A 969 -1.34 16.18 -17.47
N ALA A 970 -1.67 16.94 -16.42
CA ALA A 970 -2.89 16.74 -15.64
C ALA A 970 -4.17 17.17 -16.36
N THR A 971 -4.08 17.85 -17.52
CA THR A 971 -5.24 18.34 -18.27
C THR A 971 -5.53 17.55 -19.54
N GLN A 972 -5.01 16.33 -19.68
CA GLN A 972 -5.23 15.50 -20.86
C GLN A 972 -6.67 15.02 -20.98
N THR A 973 -7.17 15.03 -22.20
CA THR A 973 -8.54 14.70 -22.60
C THR A 973 -8.56 13.74 -23.80
N ILE A 974 -9.75 13.23 -24.11
CA ILE A 974 -9.98 12.40 -25.31
C ILE A 974 -9.71 13.16 -26.63
N GLN A 975 -9.75 14.50 -26.62
CA GLN A 975 -9.38 15.34 -27.77
C GLN A 975 -7.86 15.36 -27.97
N ASP A 976 -7.08 15.40 -26.89
CA ASP A 976 -5.62 15.29 -26.95
C ASP A 976 -5.22 13.93 -27.52
N ALA A 977 -5.93 12.86 -27.14
CA ALA A 977 -5.72 11.53 -27.68
C ALA A 977 -6.01 11.47 -29.20
N ALA A 978 -7.11 12.09 -29.65
CA ALA A 978 -7.44 12.18 -31.07
C ALA A 978 -6.38 12.98 -31.85
N TYR A 979 -5.86 14.08 -31.27
CA TYR A 979 -4.79 14.86 -31.88
C TYR A 979 -3.47 14.09 -31.98
N ALA A 980 -3.08 13.38 -30.92
CA ALA A 980 -1.88 12.55 -30.92
C ALA A 980 -1.97 11.42 -31.96
N HIS A 981 -3.13 10.77 -32.06
CA HIS A 981 -3.41 9.76 -33.09
C HIS A 981 -3.34 10.33 -34.51
N GLN A 982 -3.82 11.57 -34.71
CA GLN A 982 -3.72 12.25 -36.00
C GLN A 982 -2.28 12.65 -36.34
N LYS A 983 -1.50 13.15 -35.36
CA LYS A 983 -0.11 13.59 -35.59
C LYS A 983 0.80 12.42 -35.96
N ASN A 984 0.64 11.27 -35.26
CA ASN A 984 1.35 10.00 -35.47
C ASN A 984 2.76 10.14 -36.10
N PRO A 985 3.70 10.81 -35.40
CA PRO A 985 5.00 11.13 -35.97
C PRO A 985 5.72 9.85 -36.42
N PHE A 986 6.11 9.81 -37.69
CA PHE A 986 6.83 8.69 -38.33
C PHE A 986 6.15 7.32 -38.17
N ASN A 987 4.81 7.29 -38.05
CA ASN A 987 4.03 6.08 -37.83
C ASN A 987 4.44 5.32 -36.53
N VAL A 988 4.67 6.06 -35.44
CA VAL A 988 5.02 5.50 -34.13
C VAL A 988 3.97 4.52 -33.59
N GLU A 989 2.70 4.64 -34.02
CA GLU A 989 1.63 3.70 -33.65
C GLU A 989 2.05 2.25 -33.85
N THR A 990 2.82 1.95 -34.91
CA THR A 990 3.32 0.60 -35.19
C THR A 990 2.17 -0.43 -35.20
N TRP A 991 1.06 -0.06 -35.85
CA TRP A 991 -0.19 -0.81 -35.83
C TRP A 991 -0.58 -1.32 -37.23
N ASN A 992 0.38 -1.53 -38.12
CA ASN A 992 0.08 -2.11 -39.44
C ASN A 992 -0.25 -3.61 -39.30
N GLY A 993 -1.43 -4.01 -39.78
CA GLY A 993 -1.89 -5.39 -39.79
C GLY A 993 -1.41 -6.21 -40.99
N ASP A 994 -0.93 -5.58 -42.06
CA ASP A 994 -0.40 -6.29 -43.23
C ASP A 994 1.09 -6.62 -43.03
N LEU A 995 1.38 -7.89 -42.76
CA LEU A 995 2.75 -8.41 -42.59
C LEU A 995 3.22 -9.24 -43.80
N SER A 996 2.57 -9.07 -44.96
CA SER A 996 2.81 -9.89 -46.16
C SER A 996 4.27 -9.84 -46.63
N ALA A 997 4.93 -8.68 -46.55
CA ALA A 997 6.32 -8.56 -46.97
C ALA A 997 7.26 -9.42 -46.10
N PHE A 998 7.06 -9.41 -44.79
CA PHE A 998 7.82 -10.24 -43.84
C PHE A 998 7.50 -11.73 -43.99
N GLN A 999 6.23 -12.08 -44.20
CA GLN A 999 5.81 -13.46 -44.46
C GLN A 999 6.44 -14.00 -45.76
N LYS A 1000 6.36 -13.25 -46.87
CA LYS A 1000 6.82 -13.68 -48.21
C LYS A 1000 8.31 -13.98 -48.27
N ARG A 1001 9.13 -13.23 -47.52
CA ARG A 1001 10.57 -13.49 -47.41
C ARG A 1001 10.93 -14.59 -46.42
N GLY A 1002 9.94 -15.18 -45.75
CA GLY A 1002 10.13 -16.32 -44.83
C GLY A 1002 10.45 -15.93 -43.38
N GLY A 1003 10.30 -14.65 -43.01
CA GLY A 1003 10.56 -14.17 -41.65
C GLY A 1003 9.63 -14.82 -40.61
N LYS A 1004 10.12 -14.99 -39.38
CA LYS A 1004 9.38 -15.58 -38.25
C LYS A 1004 9.24 -14.58 -37.10
N LEU A 1005 8.05 -14.48 -36.51
CA LEU A 1005 7.70 -13.58 -35.42
C LEU A 1005 7.15 -14.39 -34.23
N LEU A 1006 7.87 -14.34 -33.10
CA LEU A 1006 7.39 -14.80 -31.80
C LEU A 1006 7.04 -13.60 -30.94
N HIS A 1007 5.74 -13.45 -30.69
CA HIS A 1007 5.20 -12.42 -29.82
C HIS A 1007 4.85 -13.04 -28.47
N TYR A 1008 5.19 -12.39 -27.37
CA TYR A 1008 4.70 -12.79 -26.05
C TYR A 1008 4.21 -11.58 -25.24
N HIS A 1009 3.30 -11.81 -24.29
CA HIS A 1009 2.85 -10.79 -23.35
C HIS A 1009 2.53 -11.44 -21.99
N GLY A 1010 3.00 -10.84 -20.89
CA GLY A 1010 2.66 -11.27 -19.54
C GLY A 1010 1.23 -10.91 -19.17
N LEU A 1011 0.50 -11.83 -18.54
CA LEU A 1011 -0.92 -11.63 -18.19
C LEU A 1011 -1.14 -10.78 -16.91
N GLN A 1012 -0.07 -10.39 -16.22
CA GLN A 1012 -0.10 -9.46 -15.09
C GLN A 1012 0.76 -8.22 -15.36
N ASP A 1013 0.89 -7.85 -16.64
CA ASP A 1013 1.60 -6.65 -17.06
C ASP A 1013 0.91 -5.39 -16.51
N PHE A 1014 1.60 -4.68 -15.64
CA PHE A 1014 1.06 -3.50 -14.95
C PHE A 1014 1.28 -2.20 -15.71
N LEU A 1015 1.94 -2.23 -16.88
CA LEU A 1015 2.35 -1.03 -17.61
C LEU A 1015 1.75 -0.97 -19.02
N ILE A 1016 1.67 -2.10 -19.72
CA ILE A 1016 1.07 -2.22 -21.04
C ILE A 1016 0.02 -3.31 -20.95
N SER A 1017 -1.24 -3.00 -21.30
CA SER A 1017 -2.31 -3.99 -21.17
C SER A 1017 -2.06 -5.21 -22.05
N SER A 1018 -2.14 -6.39 -21.44
CA SER A 1018 -2.01 -7.66 -22.15
C SER A 1018 -3.19 -7.92 -23.11
N ASP A 1019 -4.31 -7.22 -22.94
CA ASP A 1019 -5.49 -7.30 -23.82
C ASP A 1019 -5.23 -6.62 -25.19
N ASN A 1020 -4.23 -5.74 -25.29
CA ASN A 1020 -3.89 -5.07 -26.55
C ASN A 1020 -3.15 -6.00 -27.55
N SER A 1021 -2.41 -6.99 -27.07
CA SER A 1021 -1.69 -7.95 -27.94
C SER A 1021 -2.61 -8.91 -28.70
N PRO A 1022 -3.63 -9.55 -28.08
CA PRO A 1022 -4.68 -10.25 -28.79
C PRO A 1022 -5.40 -9.38 -29.83
N ARG A 1023 -5.67 -8.11 -29.50
CA ARG A 1023 -6.26 -7.13 -30.43
C ARG A 1023 -5.40 -6.95 -31.67
N TYR A 1024 -4.09 -6.79 -31.51
CA TYR A 1024 -3.16 -6.72 -32.65
C TYR A 1024 -3.08 -8.03 -33.45
N TYR A 1025 -3.00 -9.18 -32.78
CA TYR A 1025 -3.02 -10.49 -33.45
C TYR A 1025 -4.26 -10.67 -34.33
N ASN A 1026 -5.44 -10.35 -33.81
CA ASN A 1026 -6.70 -10.42 -34.53
C ASN A 1026 -6.77 -9.37 -35.67
N HIS A 1027 -6.19 -8.19 -35.47
CA HIS A 1027 -6.05 -7.18 -36.52
C HIS A 1027 -5.20 -7.69 -37.69
N VAL A 1028 -4.06 -8.35 -37.42
CA VAL A 1028 -3.22 -8.96 -38.46
C VAL A 1028 -3.98 -10.07 -39.20
N SER A 1029 -4.61 -10.99 -38.45
CA SER A 1029 -5.44 -12.07 -39.01
C SER A 1029 -6.50 -11.54 -39.97
N THR A 1030 -7.26 -10.53 -39.53
CA THR A 1030 -8.33 -9.91 -40.32
C THR A 1030 -7.79 -9.17 -41.52
N THR A 1031 -6.69 -8.42 -41.37
CA THR A 1031 -6.12 -7.58 -42.44
C THR A 1031 -5.52 -8.42 -43.56
N MET A 1032 -4.81 -9.50 -43.21
CA MET A 1032 -4.21 -10.41 -44.19
C MET A 1032 -5.20 -11.47 -44.70
N GLY A 1033 -6.38 -11.59 -44.08
CA GLY A 1033 -7.35 -12.65 -44.40
C GLY A 1033 -6.85 -14.05 -44.05
N LEU A 1034 -5.97 -14.17 -43.06
CA LEU A 1034 -5.33 -15.43 -42.66
C LEU A 1034 -5.91 -15.94 -41.33
N PRO A 1035 -6.47 -17.17 -41.26
CA PRO A 1035 -6.82 -17.78 -39.99
C PRO A 1035 -5.58 -18.06 -39.13
N SER A 1036 -5.77 -18.35 -37.85
CA SER A 1036 -4.66 -18.61 -36.92
C SER A 1036 -3.73 -19.73 -37.39
N SER A 1037 -4.26 -20.78 -38.04
CA SER A 1037 -3.46 -21.87 -38.63
C SER A 1037 -2.47 -21.41 -39.70
N ASP A 1038 -2.83 -20.36 -40.44
CA ASP A 1038 -2.00 -19.84 -41.53
C ASP A 1038 -1.03 -18.79 -41.01
N LEU A 1039 -1.45 -18.00 -40.02
CA LEU A 1039 -0.53 -17.16 -39.25
C LEU A 1039 0.55 -18.00 -38.57
N ASP A 1040 0.23 -19.19 -38.04
CA ASP A 1040 1.17 -20.07 -37.35
C ASP A 1040 2.40 -20.48 -38.17
N GLN A 1041 2.37 -20.28 -39.49
CA GLN A 1041 3.50 -20.51 -40.39
C GLN A 1041 4.62 -19.48 -40.20
N PHE A 1042 4.31 -18.28 -39.71
CA PHE A 1042 5.27 -17.19 -39.57
C PHE A 1042 5.06 -16.28 -38.34
N TYR A 1043 3.87 -16.19 -37.77
CA TYR A 1043 3.54 -15.36 -36.61
C TYR A 1043 2.82 -16.16 -35.53
N ARG A 1044 3.47 -16.32 -34.37
CA ARG A 1044 2.89 -17.00 -33.20
C ARG A 1044 2.91 -16.08 -31.98
N PHE A 1045 1.80 -16.03 -31.26
CA PHE A 1045 1.63 -15.21 -30.06
C PHE A 1045 1.40 -16.08 -28.81
N PHE A 1046 2.13 -15.82 -27.73
CA PHE A 1046 2.06 -16.55 -26.46
C PHE A 1046 1.64 -15.64 -25.30
N ARG A 1047 0.64 -16.07 -24.54
CA ARG A 1047 0.19 -15.39 -23.32
C ARG A 1047 0.83 -16.05 -22.11
N ILE A 1048 1.68 -15.32 -21.39
CA ILE A 1048 2.50 -15.87 -20.31
C ILE A 1048 1.79 -15.67 -18.97
N SER A 1049 1.26 -16.75 -18.39
CA SER A 1049 0.48 -16.68 -17.15
C SER A 1049 1.35 -16.30 -15.95
N GLY A 1050 0.92 -15.31 -15.18
CA GLY A 1050 1.57 -14.84 -13.96
C GLY A 1050 2.91 -14.11 -14.19
N MET A 1051 3.14 -13.62 -15.40
CA MET A 1051 4.26 -12.76 -15.75
C MET A 1051 3.86 -11.28 -15.70
N GLY A 1052 4.69 -10.44 -15.10
CA GLY A 1052 4.57 -8.98 -15.08
C GLY A 1052 5.07 -8.31 -16.36
N HIS A 1053 5.44 -7.03 -16.29
CA HIS A 1053 5.96 -6.29 -17.44
C HIS A 1053 7.38 -6.77 -17.81
N CYS A 1054 7.50 -7.51 -18.93
CA CYS A 1054 8.73 -8.10 -19.47
C CYS A 1054 9.45 -9.17 -18.62
N TYR A 1055 9.24 -9.20 -17.30
CA TYR A 1055 9.82 -10.15 -16.36
C TYR A 1055 9.07 -10.12 -15.03
N GLY A 1056 9.45 -11.03 -14.12
CA GLY A 1056 8.88 -11.11 -12.78
C GLY A 1056 7.42 -11.56 -12.76
N GLY A 1057 6.84 -11.59 -11.56
CA GLY A 1057 5.47 -12.04 -11.31
C GLY A 1057 5.40 -13.37 -10.56
N PRO A 1058 4.21 -13.74 -10.06
CA PRO A 1058 3.99 -14.95 -9.27
C PRO A 1058 4.02 -16.24 -10.09
N GLY A 1059 3.88 -16.17 -11.42
CA GLY A 1059 3.80 -17.33 -12.31
C GLY A 1059 5.12 -17.79 -12.91
N ALA A 1060 5.04 -18.77 -13.80
CA ALA A 1060 6.19 -19.33 -14.52
C ALA A 1060 6.68 -18.38 -15.64
N TRP A 1061 7.27 -17.24 -15.25
CA TRP A 1061 7.60 -16.12 -16.13
C TRP A 1061 8.97 -16.22 -16.83
N GLN A 1062 9.84 -17.14 -16.38
CA GLN A 1062 11.19 -17.29 -16.94
C GLN A 1062 11.13 -18.15 -18.19
N ILE A 1063 11.15 -17.49 -19.35
CA ILE A 1063 11.02 -18.11 -20.69
C ILE A 1063 12.25 -17.83 -21.57
N GLY A 1064 13.38 -17.37 -21.01
CA GLY A 1064 14.60 -17.03 -21.74
C GLY A 1064 14.54 -15.75 -22.59
N GLN A 1065 13.63 -14.84 -22.27
CA GLN A 1065 13.42 -13.59 -23.00
C GLN A 1065 14.48 -12.50 -22.73
N ARG A 1066 15.34 -12.69 -21.72
CA ARG A 1066 16.46 -11.82 -21.33
C ARG A 1066 17.35 -12.53 -20.31
N THR A 1067 18.48 -11.94 -19.90
CA THR A 1067 19.42 -12.55 -18.91
C THR A 1067 18.70 -13.16 -17.69
N ILE A 1068 17.86 -12.37 -17.01
CA ILE A 1068 17.13 -12.84 -15.80
C ILE A 1068 16.02 -13.86 -16.09
N GLY A 1069 15.52 -13.87 -17.32
CA GLY A 1069 14.52 -14.84 -17.80
C GLY A 1069 15.14 -16.17 -18.22
N ALA A 1070 16.45 -16.23 -18.41
CA ALA A 1070 17.22 -17.41 -18.83
C ALA A 1070 18.00 -18.06 -17.67
N ALA A 1071 17.60 -17.80 -16.42
CA ALA A 1071 18.27 -18.32 -15.24
C ALA A 1071 18.27 -19.86 -15.19
N GLY A 1072 19.32 -20.45 -14.61
CA GLY A 1072 19.50 -21.90 -14.50
C GLY A 1072 20.28 -22.51 -15.66
N ASN A 1073 19.73 -22.49 -16.88
CA ASN A 1073 20.44 -22.95 -18.08
C ASN A 1073 20.07 -22.13 -19.31
N PRO A 1074 20.84 -21.08 -19.65
CA PRO A 1074 20.54 -20.19 -20.77
C PRO A 1074 20.68 -20.88 -22.13
N SER A 1075 21.37 -22.01 -22.23
CA SER A 1075 21.58 -22.74 -23.48
C SER A 1075 20.49 -23.79 -23.79
N ASN A 1076 19.53 -24.00 -22.87
CA ASN A 1076 18.45 -24.96 -23.10
C ASN A 1076 17.35 -24.33 -23.97
N ALA A 1077 17.24 -24.81 -25.22
CA ALA A 1077 16.26 -24.29 -26.17
C ALA A 1077 14.80 -24.48 -25.74
N GLN A 1078 14.47 -25.54 -24.97
CA GLN A 1078 13.08 -25.79 -24.55
C GLN A 1078 12.52 -24.72 -23.61
N ASN A 1079 13.38 -24.10 -22.81
CA ASN A 1079 13.00 -23.08 -21.82
C ASN A 1079 13.45 -21.68 -22.23
N ASN A 1080 13.79 -21.50 -23.51
CA ASN A 1080 14.37 -20.26 -24.01
C ASN A 1080 13.75 -19.83 -25.35
N ILE A 1081 12.92 -18.80 -25.30
CA ILE A 1081 12.16 -18.27 -26.44
C ILE A 1081 13.07 -17.75 -27.56
N LEU A 1082 14.26 -17.21 -27.24
CA LEU A 1082 15.22 -16.79 -28.26
C LEU A 1082 15.78 -18.01 -29.01
N LEU A 1083 16.13 -19.07 -28.29
CA LEU A 1083 16.63 -20.30 -28.92
C LEU A 1083 15.52 -21.05 -29.67
N ARG A 1084 14.26 -21.00 -29.19
CA ARG A 1084 13.10 -21.46 -29.98
C ARG A 1084 12.91 -20.69 -31.28
N MET A 1085 13.20 -19.38 -31.29
CA MET A 1085 13.22 -18.60 -32.54
C MET A 1085 14.31 -19.10 -33.49
N VAL A 1086 15.51 -19.37 -32.97
CA VAL A 1086 16.61 -19.95 -33.77
C VAL A 1086 16.19 -21.27 -34.40
N GLU A 1087 15.65 -22.19 -33.61
CA GLU A 1087 15.19 -23.50 -34.10
C GLU A 1087 14.06 -23.38 -35.13
N TRP A 1088 13.17 -22.39 -34.98
CA TRP A 1088 12.12 -22.17 -35.98
C TRP A 1088 12.68 -21.63 -37.31
N VAL A 1089 13.59 -20.66 -37.25
CA VAL A 1089 14.19 -20.04 -38.44
C VAL A 1089 15.15 -20.98 -39.16
N GLU A 1090 15.99 -21.71 -38.43
CA GLU A 1090 17.06 -22.54 -39.02
C GLU A 1090 16.58 -23.97 -39.34
N ASN A 1091 15.72 -24.55 -38.50
CA ASN A 1091 15.31 -25.95 -38.61
C ASN A 1091 13.82 -26.14 -38.94
N GLY A 1092 13.06 -25.05 -39.08
CA GLY A 1092 11.61 -25.11 -39.31
C GLY A 1092 10.80 -25.58 -38.08
N ALA A 1093 11.43 -25.74 -36.92
CA ALA A 1093 10.82 -26.31 -35.72
C ALA A 1093 10.03 -25.26 -34.91
N ALA A 1094 8.84 -24.90 -35.39
CA ALA A 1094 7.99 -23.90 -34.77
C ALA A 1094 7.50 -24.30 -33.36
N PRO A 1095 7.52 -23.40 -32.34
CA PRO A 1095 7.06 -23.72 -30.98
C PRO A 1095 5.54 -23.81 -30.87
N GLU A 1096 5.00 -24.94 -30.41
CA GLU A 1096 3.58 -25.07 -30.07
C GLU A 1096 3.24 -24.48 -28.70
N THR A 1097 4.21 -24.51 -27.78
CA THR A 1097 4.16 -23.88 -26.46
C THR A 1097 5.48 -23.18 -26.17
N VAL A 1098 5.47 -22.26 -25.21
CA VAL A 1098 6.67 -21.69 -24.61
C VAL A 1098 6.73 -22.15 -23.16
N THR A 1099 7.77 -22.92 -22.80
CA THR A 1099 7.94 -23.42 -21.45
C THR A 1099 8.46 -22.30 -20.56
N GLY A 1100 7.71 -21.98 -19.52
CA GLY A 1100 8.11 -21.07 -18.46
C GLY A 1100 8.45 -21.81 -17.18
N THR A 1101 9.41 -21.26 -16.43
CA THR A 1101 9.80 -21.78 -15.11
C THR A 1101 9.49 -20.74 -14.03
N LYS A 1102 9.04 -21.22 -12.86
CA LYS A 1102 9.07 -20.47 -11.60
C LYS A 1102 10.11 -21.14 -10.71
N PHE A 1103 11.22 -20.46 -10.41
CA PHE A 1103 12.15 -20.93 -9.37
C PHE A 1103 11.67 -20.49 -7.98
N VAL A 1104 12.11 -21.22 -6.95
CA VAL A 1104 11.89 -20.84 -5.56
C VAL A 1104 12.52 -19.46 -5.33
N ASN A 1105 11.71 -18.48 -4.92
CA ASN A 1105 12.11 -17.07 -4.80
C ASN A 1105 12.80 -16.49 -6.04
N ASP A 1106 12.41 -16.94 -7.24
CA ASP A 1106 13.00 -16.56 -8.54
C ASP A 1106 14.52 -16.81 -8.63
N THR A 1107 15.06 -17.67 -7.75
CA THR A 1107 16.49 -17.96 -7.63
C THR A 1107 16.79 -19.37 -8.12
N ALA A 1108 17.47 -19.48 -9.27
CA ALA A 1108 17.71 -20.77 -9.93
C ALA A 1108 18.48 -21.80 -9.06
N SER A 1109 19.39 -21.35 -8.20
CA SER A 1109 20.14 -22.23 -7.30
C SER A 1109 19.29 -22.84 -6.18
N LEU A 1110 18.11 -22.30 -5.90
CA LEU A 1110 17.16 -22.83 -4.91
C LEU A 1110 16.22 -23.90 -5.50
N GLY A 1111 16.33 -24.19 -6.80
CA GLY A 1111 15.53 -25.20 -7.48
C GLY A 1111 14.22 -24.68 -8.08
N VAL A 1112 13.58 -25.53 -8.87
CA VAL A 1112 12.33 -25.25 -9.59
C VAL A 1112 11.15 -25.41 -8.64
N GLN A 1113 10.30 -24.39 -8.53
CA GLN A 1113 9.03 -24.46 -7.79
C GLN A 1113 7.94 -25.11 -8.65
N PHE A 1114 7.76 -24.67 -9.90
CA PHE A 1114 6.87 -25.31 -10.87
C PHE A 1114 7.20 -24.87 -12.31
N ILE A 1115 6.69 -25.63 -13.29
CA ILE A 1115 6.87 -25.37 -14.73
C ILE A 1115 5.49 -25.28 -15.39
N ARG A 1116 5.36 -24.41 -16.40
CA ARG A 1116 4.13 -24.28 -17.21
C ARG A 1116 4.47 -24.15 -18.69
N ASN A 1117 3.76 -24.92 -19.52
CA ASN A 1117 3.79 -24.75 -20.96
C ASN A 1117 2.74 -23.71 -21.36
N HIS A 1118 3.17 -22.50 -21.72
CA HIS A 1118 2.28 -21.42 -22.11
C HIS A 1118 1.77 -21.63 -23.53
N CYS A 1119 0.45 -21.51 -23.70
CA CYS A 1119 -0.23 -21.83 -24.95
C CYS A 1119 -0.09 -20.72 -25.99
N LYS A 1120 0.03 -21.16 -27.24
CA LYS A 1120 -0.11 -20.30 -28.42
C LYS A 1120 -1.56 -19.82 -28.57
N TYR A 1121 -1.76 -18.52 -28.69
CA TYR A 1121 -3.06 -17.89 -28.94
C TYR A 1121 -3.64 -18.35 -30.29
N PRO A 1122 -4.96 -18.59 -30.43
CA PRO A 1122 -6.05 -18.28 -29.48
C PRO A 1122 -6.27 -19.29 -28.36
N LYS A 1123 -5.50 -20.38 -28.30
CA LYS A 1123 -5.67 -21.40 -27.24
C LYS A 1123 -5.44 -20.81 -25.86
N ARG A 1124 -6.06 -21.42 -24.86
CA ARG A 1124 -5.89 -21.07 -23.44
C ARG A 1124 -5.44 -22.28 -22.65
N ASN A 1125 -4.72 -22.03 -21.56
CA ASN A 1125 -4.28 -23.10 -20.66
C ASN A 1125 -5.42 -23.47 -19.71
N VAL A 1126 -5.72 -24.77 -19.58
CA VAL A 1126 -6.72 -25.31 -18.66
C VAL A 1126 -6.11 -26.41 -17.81
N CYS A 1127 -6.24 -26.29 -16.49
CA CYS A 1127 -5.85 -27.33 -15.55
C CYS A 1127 -6.85 -28.48 -15.65
N VAL A 1128 -6.39 -29.66 -16.05
CA VAL A 1128 -7.18 -30.89 -16.12
C VAL A 1128 -6.94 -31.80 -14.92
N ASP A 1129 -5.89 -31.53 -14.14
CA ASP A 1129 -5.57 -32.22 -12.88
C ASP A 1129 -5.16 -31.20 -11.80
N PRO A 1130 -6.13 -30.65 -11.05
CA PRO A 1130 -5.87 -29.63 -10.03
C PRO A 1130 -4.96 -30.09 -8.88
N VAL A 1131 -4.92 -31.39 -8.60
CA VAL A 1131 -4.11 -31.95 -7.49
C VAL A 1131 -2.62 -31.83 -7.82
N ASN A 1132 -2.26 -32.01 -9.10
CA ASN A 1132 -0.88 -31.96 -9.59
C ASN A 1132 -0.57 -30.68 -10.36
N GLN A 1133 -1.20 -29.56 -10.03
CA GLN A 1133 -1.13 -28.31 -10.82
C GLN A 1133 0.27 -27.70 -11.02
N VAL A 1134 1.27 -28.17 -10.26
CA VAL A 1134 2.69 -27.79 -10.40
C VAL A 1134 3.38 -28.50 -11.57
N ASP A 1135 2.82 -29.63 -12.02
CA ASP A 1135 3.30 -30.38 -13.17
C ASP A 1135 2.77 -29.76 -14.48
N PRO A 1136 3.62 -29.52 -15.49
CA PRO A 1136 3.17 -29.06 -16.80
C PRO A 1136 2.18 -30.01 -17.49
N SER A 1137 2.20 -31.33 -17.23
CA SER A 1137 1.27 -32.30 -17.84
C SER A 1137 -0.15 -32.20 -17.30
N ALA A 1138 -0.35 -31.59 -16.12
CA ALA A 1138 -1.66 -31.31 -15.55
C ALA A 1138 -2.43 -30.23 -16.32
N TRP A 1139 -1.80 -29.61 -17.33
CA TRP A 1139 -2.35 -28.49 -18.09
C TRP A 1139 -2.44 -28.81 -19.57
N LYS A 1140 -3.56 -28.41 -20.20
CA LYS A 1140 -3.79 -28.58 -21.63
C LYS A 1140 -4.13 -27.26 -22.30
N CYS A 1141 -3.57 -27.08 -23.50
CA CYS A 1141 -3.95 -26.00 -24.39
C CYS A 1141 -5.22 -26.37 -25.14
N VAL A 1142 -6.33 -25.70 -24.81
CA VAL A 1142 -7.65 -25.88 -25.43
C VAL A 1142 -8.06 -24.70 -26.28
#